data_AF-D5SQR2-F1
#
_entry.id   AF-D5SQR2-F1
#
_cell.length_a   1.000
_cell.length_b   1.000
_cell.length_c   1.000
_cell.angle_alpha   90.00
_cell.angle_beta   90.00
_cell.angle_gamma   90.00
#
_symmetry.space_group_name_H-M   'P 1'
#
loop_
_entity.id
_entity.type
_entity.pdbx_description
1 polymer ?
#
loop_
_entity_poly.entity_id
_entity_poly.type
_entity_poly.pdbx_seq_one_letter_code
_entity_poly.pdbx_strand_id
1 'polypeptide(L)'
;MIPPLQTSKVCQLASVLAGLAWFCVYPPVECQSLMNLPSRPSRAIKAAPSVARQKPLVTGSLPHATVLKSLAKALPWKAACGEEISQAVRSSALPAWFEKQRQKMSARPSVSGRPVLNESLTGWTWETLGSSTSDDELSRLMALAPNAKSSARSITRIGKVNQPAALLASIAATRAFTLPELLVALETLFKFSNEIAPDDFSILFARSFESSPPVIDPRPDVVAAQFEAHLLRSLVYAETMKGTADMESAAKDLASDLKSHTDTDGTPHAELLPVLSSWLAVHVRAAAYVNAKASRPGKWSGRVRNLTSGAHLELLAAVLEESARLIRQDGQMAHSIHKFSAIRHVYQAASQFLAFPPKSAAQGLAKQHATASKGRSATETRSSSSEFASSQSDWAHTAVLKAGWEATQAACTIAYHKPWPDVDLSTGNTTLIRGSCGIEASTPAGQLELADGWSCVCWNADEDGDYAELQMIGPERLFLERQNYLSRSQGFALFGEILRGKSAGEYALKTSLPISPELTVESDRLTREWQLKKQGKLVGRVFPLELPQQKIYSTPHTVEPHDGNLVFQYKAQGKAVYAVCVVVWDAKLLKRPAIWRKLTVTEDSRIVRDDEGVGYRLQLGSFQLVVYRSLKPTEYPRAVLGHHTAKETLIGSLDTKTGDVTPLLLVE
;
A
#
# COMPACT_ATOMS: atom_id res chain seq x y z
N MET A 1 -12.86 -57.81 -25.43
CA MET A 1 -12.11 -58.58 -26.45
C MET A 1 -11.05 -57.65 -27.03
N ILE A 2 -9.79 -58.09 -27.01
CA ILE A 2 -8.64 -57.41 -27.64
C ILE A 2 -8.17 -58.33 -28.78
N PRO A 3 -7.70 -57.80 -29.91
CA PRO A 3 -6.59 -58.40 -30.64
C PRO A 3 -5.34 -57.49 -30.60
N PRO A 4 -4.13 -58.05 -30.45
CA PRO A 4 -2.90 -57.30 -30.23
C PRO A 4 -2.13 -57.02 -31.52
N LEU A 5 -1.19 -56.08 -31.47
CA LEU A 5 -0.05 -56.05 -32.39
C LEU A 5 1.27 -55.89 -31.63
N GLN A 6 2.32 -56.53 -32.16
CA GLN A 6 3.53 -56.87 -31.42
C GLN A 6 4.67 -55.85 -31.54
N THR A 7 5.43 -55.82 -30.45
CA THR A 7 6.82 -55.37 -30.28
C THR A 7 7.79 -55.49 -31.47
N SER A 8 8.58 -54.43 -31.70
CA SER A 8 10.06 -54.47 -31.53
C SER A 8 10.51 -53.05 -31.15
N LYS A 9 11.46 -52.74 -30.24
CA LYS A 9 12.73 -53.36 -29.76
C LYS A 9 13.89 -53.38 -30.75
N VAL A 10 14.62 -52.26 -30.81
CA VAL A 10 16.10 -52.15 -30.83
C VAL A 10 16.39 -50.84 -30.06
N CYS A 11 16.91 -50.88 -28.83
CA CYS A 11 18.34 -50.70 -28.46
C CYS A 11 18.92 -49.35 -28.95
N GLN A 12 19.67 -48.53 -28.22
CA GLN A 12 20.33 -48.53 -26.88
C GLN A 12 20.73 -47.03 -26.64
N LEU A 13 21.11 -46.47 -25.49
CA LEU A 13 21.56 -46.89 -24.16
C LEU A 13 21.09 -45.75 -23.20
N ALA A 14 20.51 -46.01 -22.03
CA ALA A 14 21.18 -45.91 -20.71
C ALA A 14 22.15 -44.70 -20.55
N SER A 15 22.10 -43.86 -19.50
CA SER A 15 21.25 -43.85 -18.29
C SER A 15 21.42 -42.53 -17.49
N VAL A 16 20.62 -42.41 -16.41
CA VAL A 16 20.84 -41.59 -15.19
C VAL A 16 20.13 -40.22 -15.11
N LEU A 17 18.91 -40.28 -14.55
CA LEU A 17 18.26 -39.36 -13.59
C LEU A 17 18.06 -37.90 -14.01
N ALA A 18 16.84 -37.41 -14.30
CA ALA A 18 15.61 -37.37 -13.49
C ALA A 18 15.73 -36.52 -12.20
N GLY A 19 14.81 -35.57 -11.93
CA GLY A 19 13.66 -35.16 -12.74
C GLY A 19 12.98 -33.90 -12.21
N LEU A 20 12.46 -33.08 -13.13
CA LEU A 20 11.65 -31.90 -12.85
C LEU A 20 10.15 -32.25 -12.84
N ALA A 21 9.43 -31.52 -11.98
CA ALA A 21 8.06 -31.02 -12.16
C ALA A 21 6.85 -31.96 -12.38
N TRP A 22 5.90 -31.77 -11.45
CA TRP A 22 4.49 -31.40 -11.70
C TRP A 22 3.32 -32.41 -11.62
N PHE A 23 2.52 -32.14 -10.57
CA PHE A 23 1.07 -31.91 -10.51
C PHE A 23 -0.01 -33.01 -10.65
N CYS A 24 -0.89 -32.95 -9.64
CA CYS A 24 -2.36 -32.99 -9.69
C CYS A 24 -3.15 -34.27 -9.37
N VAL A 25 -4.34 -33.99 -8.80
CA VAL A 25 -5.56 -34.80 -8.61
C VAL A 25 -5.72 -35.63 -7.31
N TYR A 26 -6.60 -35.11 -6.45
CA TYR A 26 -7.40 -35.76 -5.37
C TYR A 26 -8.80 -36.12 -5.94
N PRO A 27 -9.76 -36.77 -5.22
CA PRO A 27 -9.75 -37.67 -4.04
C PRO A 27 -10.61 -38.95 -4.38
N PRO A 28 -11.51 -39.54 -3.55
CA PRO A 28 -11.59 -39.79 -2.09
C PRO A 28 -11.78 -41.32 -1.74
N VAL A 29 -12.01 -41.69 -0.47
CA VAL A 29 -12.98 -42.71 0.03
C VAL A 29 -12.97 -42.77 1.59
N GLU A 30 -14.07 -43.24 2.18
CA GLU A 30 -14.48 -43.06 3.60
C GLU A 30 -14.19 -44.22 4.58
N CYS A 31 -14.46 -43.94 5.87
CA CYS A 31 -15.11 -44.79 6.89
C CYS A 31 -14.35 -45.83 7.76
N GLN A 32 -14.33 -45.50 9.07
CA GLN A 32 -14.70 -46.30 10.26
C GLN A 32 -14.04 -47.66 10.59
N SER A 33 -13.53 -47.77 11.82
CA SER A 33 -14.04 -48.76 12.79
C SER A 33 -13.69 -48.44 14.27
N LEU A 34 -14.65 -48.76 15.15
CA LEU A 34 -14.54 -48.90 16.62
C LEU A 34 -14.02 -50.33 16.94
N MET A 35 -13.68 -50.81 18.14
CA MET A 35 -13.71 -50.34 19.55
C MET A 35 -12.79 -51.28 20.36
N ASN A 36 -12.33 -50.92 21.57
CA ASN A 36 -12.45 -51.75 22.80
C ASN A 36 -11.74 -51.17 24.04
N LEU A 37 -12.44 -51.26 25.18
CA LEU A 37 -12.02 -51.04 26.58
C LEU A 37 -11.78 -52.42 27.27
N PRO A 38 -11.30 -52.58 28.54
CA PRO A 38 -11.28 -51.66 29.70
C PRO A 38 -9.85 -51.49 30.31
N SER A 39 -9.53 -51.02 31.55
CA SER A 39 -10.23 -50.93 32.86
C SER A 39 -9.72 -49.74 33.75
N ARG A 40 -10.09 -49.76 35.04
CA ARG A 40 -9.60 -48.91 36.16
C ARG A 40 -9.03 -49.82 37.31
N PRO A 41 -8.52 -49.36 38.48
CA PRO A 41 -8.44 -47.99 39.02
C PRO A 41 -7.15 -47.55 39.81
N SER A 42 -7.14 -46.25 40.15
CA SER A 42 -6.59 -45.61 41.37
C SER A 42 -5.10 -45.22 41.50
N ARG A 43 -4.84 -43.91 41.68
CA ARG A 43 -4.28 -43.35 42.93
C ARG A 43 -4.34 -41.82 43.02
N ALA A 44 -4.73 -41.35 44.21
CA ALA A 44 -4.39 -40.08 44.89
C ALA A 44 -4.32 -38.76 44.10
N ILE A 45 -5.36 -37.92 44.30
CA ILE A 45 -5.27 -36.47 44.13
C ILE A 45 -4.45 -35.87 45.29
N LYS A 46 -3.47 -35.00 45.00
CA LYS A 46 -2.90 -34.04 45.95
C LYS A 46 -3.10 -32.63 45.41
N ALA A 47 -3.54 -31.72 46.27
CA ALA A 47 -3.81 -30.33 45.90
C ALA A 47 -2.54 -29.57 45.52
N ALA A 48 -2.64 -28.71 44.52
CA ALA A 48 -1.64 -27.70 44.21
C ALA A 48 -1.74 -26.52 45.21
N PRO A 49 -0.62 -25.87 45.59
CA PRO A 49 -0.63 -24.75 46.51
C PRO A 49 -1.19 -23.47 45.87
N SER A 50 -1.64 -22.56 46.73
CA SER A 50 -2.25 -21.28 46.37
C SER A 50 -1.36 -20.37 45.53
N VAL A 51 -2.00 -19.61 44.63
CA VAL A 51 -1.38 -18.51 43.89
C VAL A 51 -0.88 -17.45 44.89
N ALA A 52 0.44 -17.39 45.07
CA ALA A 52 1.08 -16.28 45.78
C ALA A 52 0.97 -15.02 44.93
N ARG A 53 0.34 -13.97 45.47
CA ARG A 53 0.37 -12.62 44.86
C ARG A 53 1.83 -12.20 44.67
N GLN A 54 2.26 -12.03 43.42
CA GLN A 54 3.54 -11.38 43.14
C GLN A 54 3.49 -9.95 43.70
N LYS A 55 4.48 -9.61 44.54
CA LYS A 55 4.73 -8.24 44.95
C LYS A 55 5.18 -7.42 43.73
N PRO A 56 4.89 -6.11 43.66
CA PRO A 56 5.42 -5.27 42.58
C PRO A 56 6.95 -5.33 42.56
N LEU A 57 7.54 -5.39 41.37
CA LEU A 57 9.00 -5.32 41.24
C LEU A 57 9.50 -3.98 41.80
N VAL A 58 10.48 -4.07 42.71
CA VAL A 58 11.17 -2.91 43.24
C VAL A 58 11.99 -2.27 42.12
N THR A 59 11.87 -0.96 41.96
CA THR A 59 12.56 -0.11 40.98
C THR A 59 14.04 0.12 41.34
N GLY A 60 14.78 -0.95 41.59
CA GLY A 60 16.23 -0.93 41.75
C GLY A 60 16.92 -1.12 40.40
N SER A 61 17.50 -0.05 39.84
CA SER A 61 18.35 -0.17 38.66
C SER A 61 19.55 -1.07 38.97
N LEU A 62 19.69 -2.18 38.23
CA LEU A 62 20.90 -3.02 38.32
C LEU A 62 22.14 -2.16 38.03
N PRO A 63 23.26 -2.33 38.77
CA PRO A 63 24.49 -1.60 38.48
C PRO A 63 24.92 -1.80 37.03
N HIS A 64 25.26 -0.71 36.35
CA HIS A 64 25.59 -0.68 34.92
C HIS A 64 26.66 -1.72 34.52
N ALA A 65 27.70 -1.84 35.35
CA ALA A 65 28.75 -2.85 35.19
C ALA A 65 28.24 -4.31 35.26
N THR A 66 27.14 -4.58 35.96
CA THR A 66 26.48 -5.90 36.02
C THR A 66 25.69 -6.16 34.74
N VAL A 67 24.96 -5.16 34.23
CA VAL A 67 24.23 -5.26 32.95
C VAL A 67 25.22 -5.52 31.81
N LEU A 68 26.28 -4.71 31.68
CA LEU A 68 27.31 -4.92 30.66
C LEU A 68 28.01 -6.28 30.77
N LYS A 69 28.33 -6.76 31.98
CA LYS A 69 28.94 -8.09 32.18
C LYS A 69 28.00 -9.23 31.80
N SER A 70 26.69 -9.08 31.97
CA SER A 70 25.69 -10.07 31.54
C SER A 70 25.54 -10.07 30.02
N LEU A 71 25.42 -8.90 29.39
CA LEU A 71 25.34 -8.76 27.93
C LEU A 71 26.59 -9.31 27.24
N ALA A 72 27.78 -8.94 27.71
CA ALA A 72 29.06 -9.42 27.18
C ALA A 72 29.27 -10.95 27.29
N LYS A 73 28.51 -11.63 28.17
CA LYS A 73 28.50 -13.09 28.31
C LYS A 73 27.43 -13.77 27.45
N ALA A 74 26.32 -13.09 27.17
CA ALA A 74 25.20 -13.62 26.40
C ALA A 74 25.39 -13.49 24.89
N LEU A 75 26.18 -12.49 24.44
CA LEU A 75 26.35 -12.16 23.03
C LEU A 75 27.35 -13.09 22.30
N PRO A 76 27.11 -13.43 21.02
CA PRO A 76 27.96 -14.34 20.22
C PRO A 76 29.25 -13.67 19.69
N TRP A 77 29.93 -12.88 20.52
CA TRP A 77 31.07 -12.03 20.13
C TRP A 77 32.29 -12.78 19.57
N LYS A 78 32.43 -14.09 19.85
CA LYS A 78 33.55 -14.92 19.36
C LYS A 78 33.63 -15.02 17.83
N ALA A 79 32.51 -14.93 17.12
CA ALA A 79 32.49 -15.07 15.66
C ALA A 79 32.65 -13.74 14.92
N ALA A 80 32.00 -12.68 15.41
CA ALA A 80 31.87 -11.42 14.67
C ALA A 80 33.02 -10.42 14.93
N CYS A 81 33.38 -10.21 16.19
CA CYS A 81 34.17 -9.03 16.60
C CYS A 81 35.66 -9.30 16.87
N GLY A 82 36.12 -10.52 16.60
CA GLY A 82 37.52 -10.91 16.73
C GLY A 82 38.05 -11.01 18.16
N GLU A 83 39.37 -11.20 18.24
CA GLU A 83 40.07 -11.54 19.48
C GLU A 83 40.17 -10.35 20.46
N GLU A 84 40.19 -9.10 19.95
CA GLU A 84 40.25 -7.87 20.77
C GLU A 84 39.10 -7.79 21.80
N ILE A 85 37.84 -8.02 21.40
CA ILE A 85 36.71 -8.00 22.35
C ILE A 85 36.85 -9.14 23.36
N SER A 86 37.15 -10.35 22.88
CA SER A 86 37.30 -11.52 23.74
C SER A 86 38.44 -11.32 24.76
N GLN A 87 39.47 -10.54 24.43
CA GLN A 87 40.52 -10.13 25.34
C GLN A 87 40.04 -9.04 26.31
N ALA A 88 39.33 -8.00 25.85
CA ALA A 88 38.80 -6.92 26.69
C ALA A 88 37.80 -7.42 27.75
N VAL A 89 36.96 -8.40 27.41
CA VAL A 89 36.06 -9.08 28.36
C VAL A 89 36.85 -9.86 29.41
N ARG A 90 37.91 -10.58 29.00
CA ARG A 90 38.77 -11.37 29.90
C ARG A 90 39.62 -10.49 30.83
N SER A 91 40.08 -9.33 30.37
CA SER A 91 40.95 -8.41 31.12
C SER A 91 40.22 -7.33 31.92
N SER A 92 38.89 -7.31 31.92
CA SER A 92 38.06 -6.20 32.45
C SER A 92 38.30 -4.83 31.80
N ALA A 93 39.03 -4.75 30.68
CA ALA A 93 39.28 -3.53 29.92
C ALA A 93 38.10 -3.08 29.03
N LEU A 94 36.91 -3.65 29.24
CA LEU A 94 35.72 -3.43 28.42
C LEU A 94 35.30 -1.95 28.30
N PRO A 95 35.30 -1.11 29.36
CA PRO A 95 34.97 0.31 29.23
C PRO A 95 35.96 1.08 28.34
N ALA A 96 37.26 0.80 28.49
CA ALA A 96 38.31 1.40 27.65
C ALA A 96 38.21 0.93 26.19
N TRP A 97 37.76 -0.30 25.96
CA TRP A 97 37.48 -0.81 24.61
C TRP A 97 36.26 -0.12 23.99
N PHE A 98 35.16 0.08 24.73
CA PHE A 98 34.00 0.83 24.25
C PHE A 98 34.34 2.28 23.95
N GLU A 99 35.08 2.96 24.84
CA GLU A 99 35.54 4.33 24.59
C GLU A 99 36.49 4.39 23.37
N LYS A 100 37.37 3.40 23.16
CA LYS A 100 38.16 3.27 21.91
C LYS A 100 37.28 3.16 20.66
N GLN A 101 36.16 2.41 20.70
CA GLN A 101 35.24 2.34 19.54
C GLN A 101 34.42 3.62 19.36
N ARG A 102 33.92 4.19 20.46
CA ARG A 102 33.27 5.51 20.48
C ARG A 102 34.18 6.57 19.87
N GLN A 103 35.47 6.54 20.20
CA GLN A 103 36.49 7.44 19.65
C GLN A 103 36.79 7.19 18.16
N LYS A 104 36.82 5.93 17.69
CA LYS A 104 36.90 5.66 16.24
C LYS A 104 35.68 6.22 15.51
N MET A 105 34.48 5.91 16.00
CA MET A 105 33.23 6.45 15.46
C MET A 105 33.15 7.99 15.57
N SER A 106 33.87 8.59 16.52
CA SER A 106 33.95 10.04 16.73
C SER A 106 35.00 10.76 15.89
N ALA A 107 36.03 10.05 15.41
CA ALA A 107 37.15 10.57 14.63
C ALA A 107 36.72 10.96 13.20
N ARG A 108 35.78 11.90 13.13
CA ARG A 108 35.17 12.43 11.92
C ARG A 108 35.88 13.74 11.59
N PRO A 109 36.40 13.93 10.36
CA PRO A 109 36.77 15.27 9.93
C PRO A 109 35.52 16.15 9.95
N SER A 110 35.62 17.34 10.56
CA SER A 110 34.56 18.34 10.53
C SER A 110 34.45 18.91 9.11
N VAL A 111 33.67 18.24 8.26
CA VAL A 111 33.38 18.74 6.92
C VAL A 111 32.56 20.02 7.07
N SER A 112 33.13 21.16 6.65
CA SER A 112 32.50 22.49 6.70
C SER A 112 31.37 22.69 5.68
N GLY A 113 30.98 21.62 4.97
CA GLY A 113 29.79 21.54 4.14
C GLY A 113 28.59 21.03 4.94
N ARG A 114 27.42 21.63 4.70
CA ARG A 114 26.18 21.46 5.48
C ARG A 114 25.92 20.00 5.89
N PRO A 115 25.64 19.70 7.17
CA PRO A 115 25.21 18.36 7.58
C PRO A 115 23.94 17.96 6.83
N VAL A 116 24.04 16.88 6.06
CA VAL A 116 22.99 16.42 5.12
C VAL A 116 21.69 16.08 5.87
N LEU A 117 21.79 15.60 7.11
CA LEU A 117 20.66 15.13 7.93
C LEU A 117 20.65 15.79 9.32
N ASN A 118 20.33 17.09 9.37
CA ASN A 118 20.14 17.81 10.65
C ASN A 118 18.89 17.37 11.42
N GLU A 119 17.90 16.79 10.74
CA GLU A 119 16.73 16.18 11.38
C GLU A 119 16.96 14.67 11.58
N SER A 120 16.37 14.13 12.65
CA SER A 120 16.42 12.71 12.94
C SER A 120 15.44 11.97 12.02
N LEU A 121 15.93 11.00 11.25
CA LEU A 121 15.09 10.14 10.42
C LEU A 121 14.33 9.14 11.31
N THR A 122 14.72 9.01 12.59
CA THR A 122 13.97 8.30 13.63
C THR A 122 12.56 8.84 13.87
N GLY A 123 12.25 10.08 13.46
CA GLY A 123 10.88 10.60 13.48
C GLY A 123 9.93 9.71 12.66
N TRP A 124 10.44 9.15 11.55
CA TRP A 124 9.68 8.26 10.68
C TRP A 124 9.39 6.91 11.37
N THR A 125 10.38 6.35 12.08
CA THR A 125 10.16 5.13 12.87
C THR A 125 9.20 5.35 14.05
N TRP A 126 9.22 6.54 14.68
CA TRP A 126 8.40 6.83 15.85
C TRP A 126 6.93 7.12 15.50
N GLU A 127 6.66 7.86 14.41
CA GLU A 127 5.29 8.03 13.89
C GLU A 127 4.68 6.70 13.44
N THR A 128 5.49 5.80 12.86
CA THR A 128 5.03 4.46 12.46
C THR A 128 4.75 3.58 13.70
N LEU A 129 5.63 3.63 14.72
CA LEU A 129 5.50 2.92 16.00
C LEU A 129 4.24 3.28 16.80
N GLY A 130 3.84 4.55 16.80
CA GLY A 130 2.66 5.03 17.54
C GLY A 130 1.33 4.40 17.08
N SER A 131 1.32 3.68 15.95
CA SER A 131 0.15 2.93 15.49
C SER A 131 0.11 1.46 15.95
N SER A 132 1.20 0.91 16.48
CA SER A 132 1.31 -0.51 16.88
C SER A 132 1.70 -0.73 18.33
N THR A 133 2.33 0.24 18.98
CA THR A 133 2.43 0.31 20.45
C THR A 133 1.21 1.06 20.98
N SER A 134 0.53 0.53 22.00
CA SER A 134 -0.56 1.26 22.63
C SER A 134 -0.01 2.59 23.17
N ASP A 135 -0.71 3.71 22.92
CA ASP A 135 -0.37 5.05 23.44
C ASP A 135 -0.06 5.04 24.95
N ASP A 136 -0.63 4.07 25.68
CA ASP A 136 -0.44 3.85 27.11
C ASP A 136 1.00 3.45 27.52
N GLU A 137 1.74 2.66 26.74
CA GLU A 137 3.15 2.33 27.07
C GLU A 137 4.09 3.52 26.84
N LEU A 138 3.89 4.24 25.74
CA LEU A 138 4.63 5.47 25.43
C LEU A 138 4.31 6.56 26.45
N SER A 139 3.04 6.73 26.82
CA SER A 139 2.61 7.67 27.87
C SER A 139 3.20 7.30 29.23
N ARG A 140 3.28 6.01 29.58
CA ARG A 140 3.96 5.54 30.81
C ARG A 140 5.47 5.83 30.79
N LEU A 141 6.15 5.59 29.67
CA LEU A 141 7.59 5.89 29.54
C LEU A 141 7.87 7.40 29.57
N MET A 142 7.02 8.22 28.95
CA MET A 142 7.12 9.69 29.03
C MET A 142 6.79 10.22 30.44
N ALA A 143 5.87 9.58 31.17
CA ALA A 143 5.56 9.92 32.57
C ALA A 143 6.69 9.54 33.55
N LEU A 144 7.54 8.56 33.19
CA LEU A 144 8.73 8.18 33.96
C LEU A 144 9.93 9.12 33.71
N ALA A 145 9.88 9.99 32.69
CA ALA A 145 10.87 11.04 32.48
C ALA A 145 10.60 12.24 33.42
N PRO A 146 11.43 12.51 34.46
CA PRO A 146 11.00 13.30 35.63
C PRO A 146 10.66 14.80 35.42
N ASN A 147 10.64 15.32 34.20
CA ASN A 147 10.39 16.75 33.90
C ASN A 147 9.54 17.01 32.62
N ALA A 148 8.94 15.99 31.99
CA ALA A 148 8.28 16.13 30.69
C ALA A 148 6.82 16.68 30.77
N LYS A 149 6.65 17.97 31.13
CA LYS A 149 5.37 18.69 30.96
C LYS A 149 5.32 19.47 29.66
N SER A 150 4.92 18.86 28.54
CA SER A 150 4.39 19.60 27.36
C SER A 150 3.75 18.68 26.32
N SER A 151 2.87 19.26 25.50
CA SER A 151 2.11 18.55 24.45
C SER A 151 2.98 18.10 23.27
N ALA A 152 2.47 17.16 22.47
CA ALA A 152 3.15 16.57 21.31
C ALA A 152 3.74 17.59 20.31
N ARG A 153 3.22 18.83 20.23
CA ARG A 153 3.76 19.89 19.38
C ARG A 153 5.09 20.50 19.86
N SER A 154 5.55 20.17 21.07
CA SER A 154 6.82 20.68 21.63
C SER A 154 8.04 19.80 21.33
N ILE A 155 7.81 18.53 20.97
CA ILE A 155 8.85 17.50 20.80
C ILE A 155 9.83 17.86 19.67
N THR A 156 9.40 18.61 18.67
CA THR A 156 10.25 19.08 17.55
C THR A 156 11.20 20.23 17.90
N ARG A 157 11.20 20.74 19.14
CA ARG A 157 12.12 21.82 19.57
C ARG A 157 12.74 21.67 20.95
N ILE A 158 12.53 20.55 21.65
CA ILE A 158 13.02 20.33 23.01
C ILE A 158 14.05 19.18 23.04
N GLY A 159 15.18 19.45 23.70
CA GLY A 159 16.04 18.41 24.26
C GLY A 159 17.25 18.05 23.41
N LYS A 160 18.44 18.35 23.93
CA LYS A 160 19.72 17.84 23.42
C LYS A 160 19.67 16.31 23.31
N VAL A 161 20.33 15.79 22.28
CA VAL A 161 20.58 14.39 21.86
C VAL A 161 20.72 13.34 22.97
N ASN A 162 21.09 13.73 24.19
CA ASN A 162 21.24 12.86 25.34
C ASN A 162 19.91 12.22 25.83
N GLN A 163 18.75 12.83 25.61
CA GLN A 163 17.47 12.28 26.12
C GLN A 163 17.02 10.99 25.40
N PRO A 164 16.99 10.91 24.05
CA PRO A 164 16.69 9.66 23.35
C PRO A 164 17.69 8.54 23.67
N ALA A 165 18.99 8.85 23.75
CA ALA A 165 20.03 7.86 24.00
C ALA A 165 19.90 7.22 25.39
N ALA A 166 19.69 8.03 26.44
CA ALA A 166 19.48 7.53 27.80
C ALA A 166 18.17 6.72 27.94
N LEU A 167 17.09 7.14 27.25
CA LEU A 167 15.83 6.39 27.23
C LEU A 167 16.02 5.01 26.57
N LEU A 168 16.66 4.96 25.41
CA LEU A 168 16.95 3.70 24.71
C LEU A 168 17.90 2.82 25.53
N ALA A 169 18.91 3.38 26.19
CA ALA A 169 19.80 2.62 27.08
C ALA A 169 19.04 2.03 28.29
N SER A 170 18.07 2.76 28.85
CA SER A 170 17.18 2.25 29.91
C SER A 170 16.29 1.09 29.42
N ILE A 171 15.72 1.20 28.20
CA ILE A 171 14.96 0.10 27.58
C ILE A 171 15.88 -1.11 27.36
N ALA A 172 17.05 -0.92 26.75
CA ALA A 172 18.02 -1.99 26.50
C ALA A 172 18.56 -2.63 27.79
N ALA A 173 18.61 -1.91 28.92
CA ALA A 173 18.99 -2.48 30.21
C ALA A 173 17.95 -3.50 30.73
N THR A 174 16.70 -3.45 30.27
CA THR A 174 15.60 -4.28 30.78
C THR A 174 15.11 -5.36 29.81
N ARG A 175 15.14 -5.11 28.49
CA ARG A 175 14.74 -6.09 27.46
C ARG A 175 15.56 -5.97 26.17
N ALA A 176 15.40 -6.94 25.28
CA ALA A 176 15.86 -6.82 23.89
C ALA A 176 15.09 -5.72 23.15
N PHE A 177 15.70 -5.14 22.12
CA PHE A 177 15.06 -4.15 21.27
C PHE A 177 14.00 -4.78 20.37
N THR A 178 12.89 -4.06 20.17
CA THR A 178 12.04 -4.27 18.99
C THR A 178 12.78 -3.80 17.73
N LEU A 179 12.36 -4.23 16.53
CA LEU A 179 13.01 -3.81 15.28
C LEU A 179 13.06 -2.27 15.12
N PRO A 180 11.99 -1.50 15.40
CA PRO A 180 12.06 -0.05 15.33
C PRO A 180 13.00 0.55 16.38
N GLU A 181 13.02 0.06 17.63
CA GLU A 181 13.97 0.52 18.65
C GLU A 181 15.42 0.25 18.25
N LEU A 182 15.69 -0.90 17.60
CA LEU A 182 17.00 -1.23 17.04
C LEU A 182 17.41 -0.23 15.95
N LEU A 183 16.50 0.12 15.04
CA LEU A 183 16.75 1.15 14.01
C LEU A 183 17.06 2.51 14.64
N VAL A 184 16.27 2.94 15.63
CA VAL A 184 16.51 4.20 16.37
C VAL A 184 17.85 4.16 17.10
N ALA A 185 18.20 3.05 17.75
CA ALA A 185 19.49 2.88 18.44
C ALA A 185 20.67 2.91 17.46
N LEU A 186 20.56 2.24 16.30
CA LEU A 186 21.59 2.24 15.25
C LEU A 186 21.76 3.62 14.60
N GLU A 187 20.66 4.34 14.31
CA GLU A 187 20.72 5.74 13.86
C GLU A 187 21.37 6.64 14.93
N THR A 188 21.01 6.47 16.20
CA THR A 188 21.56 7.25 17.31
C THR A 188 23.07 7.01 17.44
N LEU A 189 23.52 5.75 17.38
CA LEU A 189 24.95 5.40 17.34
C LEU A 189 25.64 5.99 16.10
N PHE A 190 25.03 5.89 14.91
CA PHE A 190 25.60 6.39 13.66
C PHE A 190 25.73 7.91 13.63
N LYS A 191 24.70 8.65 14.06
CA LYS A 191 24.71 10.12 14.06
C LYS A 191 25.50 10.69 15.24
N PHE A 192 25.26 10.18 16.45
CA PHE A 192 25.54 10.90 17.70
C PHE A 192 26.53 10.23 18.65
N SER A 193 27.34 9.24 18.21
CA SER A 193 28.34 8.52 19.05
C SER A 193 29.12 9.37 20.06
N ASN A 194 29.43 10.62 19.71
CA ASN A 194 30.24 11.55 20.47
C ASN A 194 29.46 12.22 21.61
N GLU A 195 28.17 12.42 21.42
CA GLU A 195 27.26 13.14 22.32
C GLU A 195 26.60 12.19 23.33
N ILE A 196 26.42 10.92 22.95
CA ILE A 196 25.99 9.84 23.86
C ILE A 196 27.02 9.67 24.98
N ALA A 197 26.57 9.51 26.23
CA ALA A 197 27.43 9.20 27.37
C ALA A 197 28.13 7.83 27.16
N PRO A 198 29.38 7.63 27.64
CA PRO A 198 30.11 6.37 27.43
C PRO A 198 29.33 5.12 27.90
N ASP A 199 28.59 5.28 28.99
CA ASP A 199 27.78 4.23 29.61
C ASP A 199 26.56 3.86 28.76
N ASP A 200 25.81 4.86 28.28
CA ASP A 200 24.69 4.64 27.37
C ASP A 200 25.16 4.06 26.03
N PHE A 201 26.26 4.60 25.48
CA PHE A 201 26.87 4.11 24.24
C PHE A 201 27.21 2.62 24.35
N SER A 202 27.83 2.21 25.46
CA SER A 202 28.22 0.82 25.70
C SER A 202 27.00 -0.13 25.73
N ILE A 203 25.88 0.31 26.32
CA ILE A 203 24.63 -0.45 26.37
C ILE A 203 24.00 -0.55 24.96
N LEU A 204 23.83 0.59 24.27
CA LEU A 204 23.22 0.64 22.93
C LEU A 204 24.02 -0.18 21.90
N PHE A 205 25.35 -0.07 21.95
CA PHE A 205 26.28 -0.84 21.12
C PHE A 205 26.14 -2.33 21.41
N ALA A 206 26.23 -2.75 22.68
CA ALA A 206 26.11 -4.17 23.05
C ALA A 206 24.75 -4.77 22.65
N ARG A 207 23.64 -4.05 22.87
CA ARG A 207 22.29 -4.56 22.56
C ARG A 207 21.95 -4.56 21.08
N SER A 208 22.47 -3.62 20.28
CA SER A 208 22.27 -3.65 18.83
C SER A 208 23.07 -4.76 18.12
N PHE A 209 23.96 -5.47 18.82
CA PHE A 209 24.56 -6.73 18.38
C PHE A 209 23.71 -7.97 18.68
N GLU A 210 22.65 -7.89 19.49
CA GLU A 210 21.72 -9.01 19.63
C GLU A 210 21.06 -9.27 18.28
N SER A 211 20.98 -10.54 17.88
CA SER A 211 20.24 -10.93 16.69
C SER A 211 18.81 -10.46 16.85
N SER A 212 18.30 -9.71 15.88
CA SER A 212 16.87 -9.42 15.79
C SER A 212 16.11 -10.76 15.88
N PRO A 213 14.96 -10.83 16.56
CA PRO A 213 14.13 -12.03 16.52
C PRO A 213 13.87 -12.42 15.05
N PRO A 214 13.75 -13.73 14.74
CA PRO A 214 13.53 -14.19 13.38
C PRO A 214 12.27 -13.55 12.77
N VAL A 215 12.23 -13.49 11.44
CA VAL A 215 11.10 -12.92 10.70
C VAL A 215 9.84 -13.74 10.96
N ILE A 216 8.95 -13.19 11.78
CA ILE A 216 7.61 -13.78 12.07
C ILE A 216 6.53 -13.07 11.26
N ASP A 217 6.77 -11.82 10.85
CA ASP A 217 5.84 -10.98 10.09
C ASP A 217 6.31 -10.88 8.62
N PRO A 218 5.54 -11.39 7.64
CA PRO A 218 5.91 -11.37 6.23
C PRO A 218 5.64 -10.02 5.54
N ARG A 219 5.19 -8.97 6.26
CA ARG A 219 4.91 -7.67 5.64
C ARG A 219 6.16 -7.05 5.00
N PRO A 220 6.08 -6.55 3.75
CA PRO A 220 7.23 -5.99 3.03
C PRO A 220 7.95 -4.85 3.77
N ASP A 221 7.23 -3.97 4.46
CA ASP A 221 7.84 -2.85 5.19
C ASP A 221 8.65 -3.32 6.42
N VAL A 222 8.27 -4.44 7.04
CA VAL A 222 9.01 -5.07 8.14
C VAL A 222 10.25 -5.80 7.62
N VAL A 223 10.13 -6.53 6.51
CA VAL A 223 11.24 -7.24 5.86
C VAL A 223 12.31 -6.24 5.39
N ALA A 224 11.91 -5.19 4.66
CA ALA A 224 12.81 -4.13 4.24
C ALA A 224 13.49 -3.45 5.46
N ALA A 225 12.75 -3.17 6.53
CA ALA A 225 13.30 -2.58 7.75
C ALA A 225 14.34 -3.48 8.46
N GLN A 226 14.27 -4.80 8.31
CA GLN A 226 15.30 -5.72 8.79
C GLN A 226 16.57 -5.64 7.94
N PHE A 227 16.44 -5.55 6.61
CA PHE A 227 17.60 -5.34 5.72
C PHE A 227 18.25 -3.97 5.98
N GLU A 228 17.48 -2.92 6.23
CA GLU A 228 18.00 -1.63 6.70
C GLU A 228 18.73 -1.76 8.04
N ALA A 229 18.15 -2.46 9.04
CA ALA A 229 18.81 -2.67 10.33
C ALA A 229 20.13 -3.44 10.17
N HIS A 230 20.18 -4.42 9.26
CA HIS A 230 21.40 -5.17 8.96
C HIS A 230 22.45 -4.28 8.25
N LEU A 231 22.04 -3.45 7.29
CA LEU A 231 22.90 -2.49 6.61
C LEU A 231 23.44 -1.44 7.59
N LEU A 232 22.57 -0.85 8.43
CA LEU A 232 22.95 0.14 9.44
C LEU A 232 23.92 -0.43 10.47
N ARG A 233 23.64 -1.63 10.98
CA ARG A 233 24.56 -2.39 11.86
C ARG A 233 25.93 -2.52 11.20
N SER A 234 25.97 -2.94 9.94
CA SER A 234 27.21 -3.06 9.17
C SER A 234 27.92 -1.70 8.95
N LEU A 235 27.19 -0.61 8.67
CA LEU A 235 27.76 0.73 8.49
C LEU A 235 28.31 1.36 9.77
N VAL A 236 27.66 1.08 10.92
CA VAL A 236 28.11 1.45 12.27
C VAL A 236 29.38 0.67 12.64
N TYR A 237 29.44 -0.62 12.30
CA TYR A 237 30.53 -1.53 12.69
C TYR A 237 31.62 -1.76 11.63
N ALA A 238 31.54 -1.15 10.44
CA ALA A 238 32.53 -1.32 9.36
C ALA A 238 33.98 -0.98 9.76
N GLU A 239 34.18 -0.09 10.74
CA GLU A 239 35.52 0.29 11.22
C GLU A 239 36.03 -0.61 12.38
N THR A 240 35.16 -1.48 12.89
CA THR A 240 35.46 -2.41 14.00
C THR A 240 35.49 -3.87 13.55
N MET A 241 34.73 -4.23 12.52
CA MET A 241 34.65 -5.59 11.97
C MET A 241 35.17 -5.64 10.53
N LYS A 242 35.79 -6.76 10.13
CA LYS A 242 36.22 -7.02 8.74
C LYS A 242 35.05 -7.35 7.79
N GLY A 243 33.80 -7.09 8.20
CA GLY A 243 32.56 -7.53 7.56
C GLY A 243 32.13 -6.69 6.35
N THR A 244 32.94 -6.65 5.29
CA THR A 244 32.47 -6.09 4.00
C THR A 244 31.37 -6.93 3.38
N ALA A 245 31.45 -8.27 3.55
CA ALA A 245 30.51 -9.22 2.97
C ALA A 245 29.07 -9.06 3.52
N ASP A 246 28.91 -8.87 4.84
CA ASP A 246 27.60 -8.71 5.48
C ASP A 246 26.88 -7.43 5.00
N MET A 247 27.65 -6.36 4.83
CA MET A 247 27.20 -5.08 4.26
C MET A 247 26.81 -5.21 2.78
N GLU A 248 27.63 -5.94 2.00
CA GLU A 248 27.35 -6.25 0.59
C GLU A 248 26.13 -7.17 0.43
N SER A 249 25.84 -8.05 1.39
CA SER A 249 24.60 -8.83 1.45
C SER A 249 23.41 -7.91 1.72
N ALA A 250 23.43 -7.15 2.83
CA ALA A 250 22.30 -6.29 3.23
C ALA A 250 21.91 -5.27 2.13
N ALA A 251 22.90 -4.74 1.39
CA ALA A 251 22.63 -3.86 0.25
C ALA A 251 22.02 -4.59 -0.95
N LYS A 252 22.43 -5.84 -1.23
CA LYS A 252 21.79 -6.69 -2.26
C LYS A 252 20.38 -7.09 -1.85
N ASP A 253 20.15 -7.37 -0.57
CA ASP A 253 18.85 -7.74 -0.04
C ASP A 253 17.85 -6.57 -0.22
N LEU A 254 18.24 -5.34 0.13
CA LEU A 254 17.46 -4.13 -0.17
C LEU A 254 17.26 -3.87 -1.67
N ALA A 255 18.29 -4.07 -2.50
CA ALA A 255 18.16 -3.89 -3.94
C ALA A 255 17.25 -4.94 -4.59
N SER A 256 17.24 -6.16 -4.06
CA SER A 256 16.34 -7.24 -4.46
C SER A 256 14.91 -6.97 -3.99
N ASP A 257 14.72 -6.49 -2.77
CA ASP A 257 13.42 -6.10 -2.20
C ASP A 257 12.77 -4.95 -2.98
N LEU A 258 13.55 -3.92 -3.34
CA LEU A 258 13.10 -2.84 -4.20
C LEU A 258 12.61 -3.42 -5.54
N LYS A 259 13.44 -4.24 -6.20
CA LYS A 259 13.14 -4.84 -7.51
C LYS A 259 11.98 -5.85 -7.49
N SER A 260 11.77 -6.59 -6.39
CA SER A 260 10.73 -7.62 -6.34
C SER A 260 9.32 -7.06 -6.20
N HIS A 261 9.18 -5.81 -5.76
CA HIS A 261 7.88 -5.17 -5.51
C HIS A 261 7.62 -3.96 -6.43
N THR A 262 8.41 -3.76 -7.49
CA THR A 262 8.24 -2.62 -8.42
C THR A 262 8.42 -3.05 -9.87
N ASP A 263 7.57 -2.52 -10.75
CA ASP A 263 7.72 -2.68 -12.19
C ASP A 263 9.02 -1.96 -12.67
N THR A 264 9.39 -2.23 -13.91
CA THR A 264 10.56 -1.69 -14.62
C THR A 264 10.55 -0.16 -14.76
N ASP A 265 9.38 0.49 -14.70
CA ASP A 265 9.22 1.94 -14.66
C ASP A 265 9.22 2.54 -13.23
N GLY A 266 9.26 1.68 -12.21
CA GLY A 266 9.18 2.04 -10.79
C GLY A 266 7.78 1.96 -10.18
N THR A 267 6.73 1.61 -10.92
CA THR A 267 5.37 1.50 -10.37
C THR A 267 5.34 0.44 -9.25
N PRO A 268 5.00 0.80 -8.00
CA PRO A 268 4.99 -0.15 -6.89
C PRO A 268 3.82 -1.12 -7.00
N HIS A 269 4.07 -2.40 -6.76
CA HIS A 269 3.04 -3.45 -6.78
C HIS A 269 1.94 -3.15 -5.75
N ALA A 270 0.70 -3.46 -6.12
CA ALA A 270 -0.50 -3.06 -5.39
C ALA A 270 -0.58 -3.62 -3.96
N GLU A 271 0.14 -4.70 -3.65
CA GLU A 271 0.26 -5.24 -2.29
C GLU A 271 1.01 -4.30 -1.34
N LEU A 272 1.89 -3.42 -1.86
CA LEU A 272 2.62 -2.45 -1.05
C LEU A 272 1.74 -1.31 -0.58
N LEU A 273 0.68 -0.93 -1.31
CA LEU A 273 -0.06 0.32 -1.08
C LEU A 273 -0.49 0.57 0.39
N PRO A 274 -0.95 -0.45 1.17
CA PRO A 274 -1.21 -0.30 2.60
C PRO A 274 -0.01 0.27 3.41
N VAL A 275 1.20 -0.16 3.08
CA VAL A 275 2.47 0.11 3.79
C VAL A 275 3.51 0.89 2.97
N LEU A 276 3.15 1.36 1.77
CA LEU A 276 4.09 1.96 0.81
C LEU A 276 4.87 3.13 1.43
N SER A 277 4.23 3.92 2.29
CA SER A 277 4.87 5.05 2.97
C SER A 277 5.97 4.64 3.96
N SER A 278 5.79 3.55 4.71
CA SER A 278 6.83 3.04 5.62
C SER A 278 7.95 2.33 4.84
N TRP A 279 7.59 1.56 3.81
CA TRP A 279 8.54 0.87 2.93
C TRP A 279 9.44 1.84 2.13
N LEU A 280 8.88 2.89 1.51
CA LEU A 280 9.68 3.94 0.85
C LEU A 280 10.61 4.65 1.83
N ALA A 281 10.15 4.88 3.07
CA ALA A 281 10.97 5.50 4.09
C ALA A 281 12.20 4.66 4.45
N VAL A 282 12.08 3.32 4.49
CA VAL A 282 13.21 2.38 4.67
C VAL A 282 14.26 2.56 3.57
N HIS A 283 13.85 2.44 2.30
CA HIS A 283 14.77 2.52 1.15
C HIS A 283 15.46 3.89 1.07
N VAL A 284 14.71 4.98 1.29
CA VAL A 284 15.27 6.34 1.32
C VAL A 284 16.24 6.55 2.49
N ARG A 285 15.96 6.02 3.70
CA ARG A 285 16.92 6.07 4.82
C ARG A 285 18.19 5.30 4.47
N ALA A 286 18.07 4.05 4.03
CA ALA A 286 19.20 3.19 3.67
C ALA A 286 20.12 3.87 2.62
N ALA A 287 19.53 4.37 1.53
CA ALA A 287 20.27 5.10 0.50
C ALA A 287 20.91 6.40 1.02
N ALA A 288 20.23 7.16 1.88
CA ALA A 288 20.79 8.35 2.52
C ALA A 288 22.03 8.04 3.38
N TYR A 289 21.99 6.94 4.15
CA TYR A 289 23.11 6.49 4.98
C TYR A 289 24.31 6.02 4.15
N VAL A 290 24.06 5.24 3.09
CA VAL A 290 25.12 4.81 2.16
C VAL A 290 25.76 6.03 1.49
N ASN A 291 24.96 6.97 0.96
CA ASN A 291 25.48 8.18 0.34
C ASN A 291 26.30 9.06 1.32
N ALA A 292 25.80 9.24 2.55
CA ALA A 292 26.47 10.00 3.60
C ALA A 292 27.79 9.35 4.09
N LYS A 293 27.97 8.04 3.92
CA LYS A 293 29.24 7.34 4.16
C LYS A 293 30.14 7.35 2.92
N ALA A 294 29.59 7.17 1.71
CA ALA A 294 30.31 7.18 0.43
C ALA A 294 30.93 8.55 0.06
N SER A 295 30.36 9.64 0.59
CA SER A 295 30.89 11.00 0.46
C SER A 295 32.09 11.30 1.35
N ARG A 296 32.44 10.41 2.29
CA ARG A 296 33.59 10.62 3.19
C ARG A 296 34.88 10.06 2.59
N PRO A 297 36.00 10.80 2.61
CA PRO A 297 37.28 10.26 2.18
C PRO A 297 37.76 9.15 3.13
N GLY A 298 38.10 7.98 2.60
CA GLY A 298 38.59 6.85 3.37
C GLY A 298 38.60 5.54 2.57
N LYS A 299 39.22 4.48 3.11
CA LYS A 299 39.39 3.16 2.45
C LYS A 299 38.08 2.49 2.00
N TRP A 300 36.95 2.96 2.51
CA TRP A 300 35.61 2.42 2.26
C TRP A 300 34.83 3.18 1.19
N SER A 301 35.23 4.40 0.79
CA SER A 301 34.40 5.26 -0.07
C SER A 301 34.06 4.61 -1.41
N GLY A 302 35.04 4.00 -2.08
CA GLY A 302 34.82 3.29 -3.35
C GLY A 302 33.97 2.02 -3.20
N ARG A 303 34.15 1.25 -2.12
CA ARG A 303 33.41 0.00 -1.92
C ARG A 303 31.97 0.25 -1.49
N VAL A 304 31.75 1.23 -0.61
CA VAL A 304 30.42 1.67 -0.18
C VAL A 304 29.65 2.32 -1.33
N ARG A 305 30.31 3.08 -2.20
CA ARG A 305 29.70 3.64 -3.42
C ARG A 305 29.23 2.56 -4.40
N ASN A 306 29.83 1.37 -4.39
CA ASN A 306 29.39 0.26 -5.24
C ASN A 306 28.20 -0.53 -4.65
N LEU A 307 27.82 -0.31 -3.38
CA LEU A 307 26.67 -0.98 -2.74
C LEU A 307 25.34 -0.47 -3.30
N THR A 308 25.19 0.85 -3.35
CA THR A 308 24.15 1.53 -4.11
C THR A 308 24.65 1.69 -5.53
N SER A 309 24.43 0.67 -6.37
CA SER A 309 24.65 0.81 -7.81
C SER A 309 23.83 1.98 -8.36
N GLY A 310 24.28 2.59 -9.46
CA GLY A 310 23.50 3.63 -10.16
C GLY A 310 22.07 3.17 -10.40
N ALA A 311 21.92 1.95 -10.93
CA ALA A 311 20.64 1.28 -11.16
C ALA A 311 19.72 1.18 -9.92
N HIS A 312 20.24 0.98 -8.70
CA HIS A 312 19.39 0.95 -7.49
C HIS A 312 18.88 2.36 -7.13
N LEU A 313 19.73 3.39 -7.26
CA LEU A 313 19.32 4.78 -7.01
C LEU A 313 18.41 5.33 -8.11
N GLU A 314 18.63 4.92 -9.35
CA GLU A 314 17.77 5.19 -10.51
C GLU A 314 16.39 4.55 -10.33
N LEU A 315 16.33 3.26 -9.96
CA LEU A 315 15.07 2.59 -9.65
C LEU A 315 14.37 3.26 -8.46
N LEU A 316 15.08 3.55 -7.36
CA LEU A 316 14.47 4.25 -6.21
C LEU A 316 13.94 5.64 -6.58
N ALA A 317 14.61 6.36 -7.48
CA ALA A 317 14.13 7.65 -7.98
C ALA A 317 12.87 7.51 -8.85
N ALA A 318 12.81 6.49 -9.72
CA ALA A 318 11.64 6.17 -10.53
C ALA A 318 10.45 5.74 -9.65
N VAL A 319 10.69 4.89 -8.67
CA VAL A 319 9.69 4.43 -7.70
C VAL A 319 9.12 5.58 -6.88
N LEU A 320 9.94 6.55 -6.50
CA LEU A 320 9.45 7.77 -5.84
C LEU A 320 8.65 8.67 -6.80
N GLU A 321 9.01 8.76 -8.09
CA GLU A 321 8.22 9.51 -9.08
C GLU A 321 6.83 8.89 -9.29
N GLU A 322 6.73 7.59 -9.51
CA GLU A 322 5.43 6.92 -9.69
C GLU A 322 4.62 6.89 -8.38
N SER A 323 5.28 6.68 -7.23
CA SER A 323 4.63 6.82 -5.92
C SER A 323 4.08 8.22 -5.64
N ALA A 324 4.55 9.27 -6.33
CA ALA A 324 4.01 10.61 -6.17
C ALA A 324 2.57 10.74 -6.70
N ARG A 325 2.18 9.91 -7.69
CA ARG A 325 0.82 9.87 -8.25
C ARG A 325 -0.19 9.35 -7.22
N LEU A 326 0.24 8.37 -6.43
CA LEU A 326 -0.51 7.71 -5.35
C LEU A 326 -0.76 8.60 -4.12
N ILE A 327 -0.10 9.75 -4.02
CA ILE A 327 -0.36 10.70 -2.93
C ILE A 327 -1.67 11.44 -3.17
N ARG A 328 -2.59 11.26 -2.22
CA ARG A 328 -3.86 11.97 -2.09
C ARG A 328 -3.63 13.38 -1.57
N GLN A 329 -4.63 14.23 -1.71
CA GLN A 329 -4.52 15.67 -1.44
C GLN A 329 -4.42 16.02 0.04
N ASP A 330 -4.94 15.16 0.92
CA ASP A 330 -4.72 15.22 2.37
C ASP A 330 -3.27 14.84 2.77
N GLY A 331 -2.41 14.52 1.79
CA GLY A 331 -1.01 14.15 1.99
C GLY A 331 -0.80 12.69 2.39
N GLN A 332 -1.85 11.86 2.40
CA GLN A 332 -1.73 10.42 2.65
C GLN A 332 -1.51 9.66 1.33
N MET A 333 -0.87 8.49 1.40
CA MET A 333 -0.86 7.54 0.28
C MET A 333 -2.25 6.91 0.12
N ALA A 334 -2.68 6.71 -1.13
CA ALA A 334 -3.88 5.94 -1.45
C ALA A 334 -3.80 4.53 -0.85
N HIS A 335 -4.93 4.01 -0.36
CA HIS A 335 -5.05 2.73 0.36
C HIS A 335 -4.28 2.60 1.69
N SER A 336 -3.33 3.50 2.00
CA SER A 336 -2.44 3.32 3.15
C SER A 336 -3.16 3.32 4.49
N ILE A 337 -2.96 2.24 5.25
CA ILE A 337 -3.58 2.02 6.56
C ILE A 337 -3.00 2.94 7.65
N HIS A 338 -1.80 3.48 7.43
CA HIS A 338 -1.12 4.38 8.36
C HIS A 338 -1.41 5.83 7.99
N LYS A 339 -1.70 6.67 9.00
CA LYS A 339 -1.72 8.14 8.84
C LYS A 339 -0.30 8.70 8.81
N PHE A 340 0.48 8.33 7.78
CA PHE A 340 1.89 8.68 7.69
C PHE A 340 2.08 10.13 7.21
N SER A 341 1.97 11.07 8.14
CA SER A 341 2.12 12.50 7.89
C SER A 341 3.49 12.89 7.31
N ALA A 342 4.51 12.07 7.60
CA ALA A 342 5.89 12.29 7.21
C ALA A 342 6.26 11.95 5.75
N ILE A 343 5.33 11.51 4.88
CA ILE A 343 5.71 11.13 3.49
C ILE A 343 6.43 12.25 2.74
N ARG A 344 6.06 13.52 2.96
CA ARG A 344 6.74 14.68 2.36
C ARG A 344 8.20 14.82 2.81
N HIS A 345 8.54 14.39 4.03
CA HIS A 345 9.92 14.37 4.51
C HIS A 345 10.75 13.28 3.78
N VAL A 346 10.14 12.16 3.38
CA VAL A 346 10.79 11.12 2.59
C VAL A 346 11.25 11.68 1.24
N TYR A 347 10.37 12.37 0.52
CA TYR A 347 10.71 13.08 -0.72
C TYR A 347 11.76 14.18 -0.53
N GLN A 348 11.65 14.95 0.55
CA GLN A 348 12.63 15.99 0.88
C GLN A 348 14.03 15.41 1.12
N ALA A 349 14.14 14.35 1.91
CA ALA A 349 15.42 13.68 2.17
C ALA A 349 15.99 13.03 0.90
N ALA A 350 15.15 12.33 0.13
CA ALA A 350 15.52 11.75 -1.15
C ALA A 350 16.11 12.79 -2.11
N SER A 351 15.52 14.00 -2.19
CA SER A 351 15.99 15.08 -3.05
C SER A 351 17.40 15.63 -2.72
N GLN A 352 18.00 15.23 -1.60
CA GLN A 352 19.37 15.59 -1.23
C GLN A 352 20.44 14.71 -1.89
N PHE A 353 20.06 13.53 -2.40
CA PHE A 353 20.99 12.54 -2.95
C PHE A 353 20.49 11.82 -4.22
N LEU A 354 19.20 11.86 -4.52
CA LEU A 354 18.62 11.41 -5.80
C LEU A 354 18.43 12.61 -6.75
N ALA A 355 18.69 12.38 -8.04
CA ALA A 355 18.49 13.36 -9.09
C ALA A 355 17.07 13.24 -9.69
N PHE A 356 16.09 13.93 -9.10
CA PHE A 356 14.76 14.01 -9.69
C PHE A 356 14.75 14.94 -10.93
N PRO A 357 14.07 14.56 -12.02
CA PRO A 357 13.92 15.41 -13.19
C PRO A 357 13.38 16.81 -12.85
N PRO A 358 13.79 17.88 -13.57
CA PRO A 358 13.19 19.20 -13.42
C PRO A 358 11.67 19.12 -13.66
N LYS A 359 10.88 19.66 -12.72
CA LYS A 359 9.41 19.60 -12.75
C LYS A 359 8.83 18.17 -12.72
N SER A 360 9.54 17.20 -12.14
CA SER A 360 8.95 15.91 -11.78
C SER A 360 7.98 16.06 -10.60
N ALA A 361 7.08 15.09 -10.42
CA ALA A 361 6.14 15.04 -9.30
C ALA A 361 6.86 14.88 -7.95
N ALA A 362 7.86 13.99 -7.88
CA ALA A 362 8.73 13.82 -6.72
C ALA A 362 9.47 15.13 -6.37
N GLN A 363 9.97 15.85 -7.37
CA GLN A 363 10.61 17.15 -7.17
C GLN A 363 9.63 18.21 -6.67
N GLY A 364 8.38 18.20 -7.13
CA GLY A 364 7.31 19.08 -6.66
C GLY A 364 7.03 18.87 -5.16
N LEU A 365 6.83 17.62 -4.75
CA LEU A 365 6.58 17.23 -3.36
C LEU A 365 7.73 17.63 -2.43
N ALA A 366 8.98 17.38 -2.83
CA ALA A 366 10.17 17.76 -2.08
C ALA A 366 10.26 19.29 -1.85
N LYS A 367 9.83 20.10 -2.83
CA LYS A 367 9.84 21.57 -2.75
C LYS A 367 8.72 22.14 -1.88
N GLN A 368 7.51 21.55 -1.92
CA GLN A 368 6.35 22.05 -1.17
C GLN A 368 6.61 22.12 0.35
N HIS A 369 7.34 21.14 0.89
CA HIS A 369 7.74 21.12 2.31
C HIS A 369 8.62 22.32 2.69
N ALA A 370 9.65 22.58 1.90
CA ALA A 370 10.56 23.71 2.10
C ALA A 370 9.83 25.06 2.08
N THR A 371 8.78 25.22 1.28
CA THR A 371 7.96 26.43 1.24
C THR A 371 6.95 26.54 2.39
N ALA A 372 6.35 25.44 2.84
CA ALA A 372 5.39 25.43 3.94
C ALA A 372 6.00 25.98 5.25
N SER A 373 7.29 25.69 5.48
CA SER A 373 8.06 26.21 6.63
C SER A 373 8.21 27.75 6.66
N LYS A 374 7.91 28.45 5.56
CA LYS A 374 8.12 29.91 5.40
C LYS A 374 6.83 30.71 5.20
N GLY A 375 5.65 30.10 5.39
CA GLY A 375 4.36 30.79 5.35
C GLY A 375 3.98 31.41 4.00
N ARG A 376 4.71 31.09 2.92
CA ARG A 376 4.34 31.48 1.56
C ARG A 376 3.44 30.41 0.96
N SER A 377 2.31 30.83 0.39
CA SER A 377 1.48 29.98 -0.46
C SER A 377 2.35 29.31 -1.53
N ALA A 378 2.23 27.99 -1.66
CA ALA A 378 3.02 27.23 -2.61
C ALA A 378 2.56 27.58 -4.03
N THR A 379 3.35 28.39 -4.75
CA THR A 379 3.12 28.65 -6.17
C THR A 379 3.24 27.32 -6.92
N GLU A 380 2.14 26.87 -7.51
CA GLU A 380 2.03 25.55 -8.13
C GLU A 380 3.08 25.38 -9.23
N THR A 381 4.04 24.50 -8.97
CA THR A 381 5.03 24.13 -9.97
C THR A 381 4.38 23.09 -10.87
N ARG A 382 3.78 23.53 -11.99
CA ARG A 382 3.28 22.62 -13.04
C ARG A 382 4.36 21.61 -13.39
N SER A 383 4.14 20.35 -13.04
CA SER A 383 4.96 19.24 -13.49
C SER A 383 4.80 19.09 -15.01
N SER A 384 5.87 18.67 -15.69
CA SER A 384 5.86 18.55 -17.15
C SER A 384 6.54 17.26 -17.65
N SER A 385 6.59 16.23 -16.82
CA SER A 385 7.20 14.92 -17.12
C SER A 385 6.21 13.91 -17.72
N SER A 386 4.90 14.08 -17.51
CA SER A 386 3.83 13.43 -18.26
C SER A 386 2.65 14.41 -18.39
N GLU A 387 1.99 14.46 -19.55
CA GLU A 387 0.84 15.36 -19.77
C GLU A 387 -0.30 15.07 -18.78
N PHE A 388 -0.44 13.80 -18.39
CA PHE A 388 -1.44 13.33 -17.45
C PHE A 388 -0.81 12.81 -16.15
N ALA A 389 -1.46 13.11 -15.03
CA ALA A 389 -1.03 12.67 -13.70
C ALA A 389 -1.33 11.18 -13.43
N SER A 390 -2.01 10.54 -14.37
CA SER A 390 -2.52 9.17 -14.34
C SER A 390 -1.45 8.15 -14.74
N SER A 391 -1.60 6.90 -14.31
CA SER A 391 -0.77 5.77 -14.74
C SER A 391 -1.49 4.43 -14.55
N GLN A 392 -1.03 3.39 -15.24
CA GLN A 392 -1.53 2.02 -15.11
C GLN A 392 -0.37 1.04 -15.37
N SER A 393 -0.32 -0.04 -14.59
CA SER A 393 0.57 -1.18 -14.84
C SER A 393 -0.14 -2.47 -14.43
N ASP A 394 -0.20 -3.43 -15.36
CA ASP A 394 -0.72 -4.77 -15.11
C ASP A 394 0.21 -5.61 -14.25
N TRP A 395 1.52 -5.44 -14.38
CA TRP A 395 2.47 -6.10 -13.50
C TRP A 395 2.28 -5.64 -12.06
N ALA A 396 2.09 -4.33 -11.85
CA ALA A 396 1.86 -3.76 -10.54
C ALA A 396 0.43 -4.03 -10.02
N HIS A 397 -0.51 -4.46 -10.87
CA HIS A 397 -1.95 -4.52 -10.59
C HIS A 397 -2.52 -3.20 -10.03
N THR A 398 -2.06 -2.06 -10.56
CA THR A 398 -2.50 -0.72 -10.15
C THR A 398 -2.98 0.11 -11.33
N ALA A 399 -4.08 0.83 -11.14
CA ALA A 399 -4.49 1.94 -12.02
C ALA A 399 -4.74 3.20 -11.18
N VAL A 400 -4.14 4.31 -11.59
CA VAL A 400 -4.24 5.63 -10.95
C VAL A 400 -4.90 6.58 -11.94
N LEU A 401 -6.21 6.80 -11.76
CA LEU A 401 -6.98 7.80 -12.50
C LEU A 401 -6.87 9.11 -11.73
N LYS A 402 -6.50 10.22 -12.37
CA LYS A 402 -6.18 11.46 -11.67
C LYS A 402 -6.45 12.68 -12.54
N ALA A 403 -7.50 13.43 -12.18
CA ALA A 403 -7.98 14.61 -12.90
C ALA A 403 -6.89 15.68 -13.14
N GLY A 404 -5.88 15.74 -12.27
CA GLY A 404 -4.59 16.36 -12.54
C GLY A 404 -3.71 16.46 -11.30
N TRP A 405 -2.66 17.29 -11.38
CA TRP A 405 -1.66 17.45 -10.31
C TRP A 405 -2.05 18.45 -9.22
N GLU A 406 -3.10 19.26 -9.42
CA GLU A 406 -3.49 20.32 -8.48
C GLU A 406 -4.10 19.74 -7.19
N ALA A 407 -4.02 20.50 -6.09
CA ALA A 407 -4.45 20.04 -4.76
C ALA A 407 -5.98 20.01 -4.55
N THR A 408 -6.77 20.31 -5.58
CA THR A 408 -8.25 20.34 -5.58
C THR A 408 -8.90 19.34 -6.55
N GLN A 409 -8.14 18.72 -7.46
CA GLN A 409 -8.61 17.80 -8.50
C GLN A 409 -8.81 16.36 -8.00
N ALA A 410 -9.85 15.65 -8.42
CA ALA A 410 -10.10 14.29 -7.90
C ALA A 410 -9.03 13.26 -8.32
N ALA A 411 -8.87 12.22 -7.51
CA ALA A 411 -8.02 11.07 -7.78
C ALA A 411 -8.71 9.77 -7.36
N CYS A 412 -8.63 8.73 -8.20
CA CYS A 412 -9.16 7.39 -7.96
C CYS A 412 -8.05 6.36 -8.18
N THR A 413 -7.61 5.69 -7.11
CA THR A 413 -6.61 4.61 -7.19
C THR A 413 -7.29 3.27 -7.04
N ILE A 414 -7.06 2.37 -8.00
CA ILE A 414 -7.60 1.02 -8.07
C ILE A 414 -6.46 0.03 -7.92
N ALA A 415 -6.61 -0.92 -6.98
CA ALA A 415 -5.65 -1.96 -6.68
C ALA A 415 -6.30 -3.33 -6.91
N TYR A 416 -5.85 -4.06 -7.93
CA TYR A 416 -6.57 -5.22 -8.48
C TYR A 416 -5.82 -6.56 -8.38
N HIS A 417 -4.81 -6.63 -7.50
CA HIS A 417 -4.07 -7.87 -7.14
C HIS A 417 -4.88 -8.87 -6.29
N LYS A 418 -6.01 -8.43 -5.73
CA LYS A 418 -6.90 -9.24 -4.89
C LYS A 418 -8.08 -9.77 -5.73
N PRO A 419 -8.80 -10.80 -5.25
CA PRO A 419 -10.06 -11.24 -5.88
C PRO A 419 -11.08 -10.09 -6.07
N TRP A 420 -11.07 -9.14 -5.13
CA TRP A 420 -11.88 -7.93 -5.16
C TRP A 420 -10.97 -6.71 -5.38
N PRO A 421 -11.21 -5.88 -6.41
CA PRO A 421 -10.46 -4.64 -6.57
C PRO A 421 -10.74 -3.70 -5.39
N ASP A 422 -9.68 -3.19 -4.76
CA ASP A 422 -9.79 -2.11 -3.79
C ASP A 422 -9.81 -0.76 -4.52
N VAL A 423 -10.71 0.15 -4.14
CA VAL A 423 -10.86 1.50 -4.70
C VAL A 423 -10.65 2.57 -3.61
N ASP A 424 -9.83 3.59 -3.88
CA ASP A 424 -9.68 4.81 -3.06
C ASP A 424 -9.97 6.04 -3.94
N LEU A 425 -11.18 6.61 -3.82
CA LEU A 425 -11.60 7.84 -4.50
C LEU A 425 -11.56 9.02 -3.52
N SER A 426 -10.79 10.04 -3.84
CA SER A 426 -10.65 11.26 -3.05
C SER A 426 -10.84 12.53 -3.88
N THR A 427 -11.37 13.57 -3.25
CA THR A 427 -11.58 14.90 -3.84
C THR A 427 -11.37 15.99 -2.79
N GLY A 428 -10.36 16.84 -3.00
CA GLY A 428 -9.83 17.71 -1.96
C GLY A 428 -9.48 16.92 -0.70
N ASN A 429 -9.85 17.46 0.47
CA ASN A 429 -9.60 16.83 1.78
C ASN A 429 -10.73 15.86 2.19
N THR A 430 -11.39 15.19 1.24
CA THR A 430 -12.45 14.22 1.49
C THR A 430 -12.19 12.93 0.73
N THR A 431 -12.16 11.80 1.45
CA THR A 431 -12.19 10.48 0.83
C THR A 431 -13.66 10.09 0.68
N LEU A 432 -14.13 9.78 -0.53
CA LEU A 432 -15.52 9.40 -0.78
C LEU A 432 -15.72 7.90 -0.69
N ILE A 433 -14.85 7.16 -1.36
CA ILE A 433 -14.87 5.69 -1.45
C ILE A 433 -13.51 5.20 -0.98
N ARG A 434 -13.47 4.21 -0.10
CA ARG A 434 -12.23 3.55 0.30
C ARG A 434 -12.49 2.15 0.83
N GLY A 435 -11.99 1.15 0.11
CA GLY A 435 -12.01 -0.25 0.54
C GLY A 435 -12.19 -1.22 -0.62
N SER A 436 -12.62 -2.44 -0.30
CA SER A 436 -12.82 -3.51 -1.29
C SER A 436 -14.19 -3.46 -1.96
N CYS A 437 -14.22 -3.60 -3.28
CA CYS A 437 -15.44 -3.79 -4.06
C CYS A 437 -15.73 -5.31 -4.16
N GLY A 438 -16.40 -5.87 -3.16
CA GLY A 438 -16.83 -7.26 -3.17
C GLY A 438 -17.93 -7.49 -4.22
N ILE A 439 -17.81 -8.55 -5.00
CA ILE A 439 -18.74 -8.88 -6.09
C ILE A 439 -19.24 -10.31 -5.94
N GLU A 440 -20.55 -10.53 -6.02
CA GLU A 440 -21.16 -11.85 -6.07
C GLU A 440 -21.93 -11.97 -7.38
N ALA A 441 -21.64 -13.01 -8.16
CA ALA A 441 -22.26 -13.23 -9.47
C ALA A 441 -22.90 -14.63 -9.54
N SER A 442 -24.05 -14.72 -10.20
CA SER A 442 -24.66 -15.98 -10.59
C SER A 442 -25.24 -15.91 -12.00
N THR A 443 -25.31 -17.07 -12.62
CA THR A 443 -25.74 -17.29 -14.00
C THR A 443 -26.73 -18.46 -14.05
N PRO A 444 -27.34 -18.78 -15.20
CA PRO A 444 -28.19 -19.96 -15.34
C PRO A 444 -27.47 -21.29 -15.05
N ALA A 445 -26.13 -21.32 -15.09
CA ALA A 445 -25.32 -22.49 -14.77
C ALA A 445 -25.02 -22.66 -13.26
N GLY A 446 -25.27 -21.62 -12.45
CA GLY A 446 -25.00 -21.62 -11.00
C GLY A 446 -24.35 -20.34 -10.49
N GLN A 447 -23.94 -20.37 -9.21
CA GLN A 447 -23.10 -19.34 -8.61
C GLN A 447 -21.69 -19.40 -9.19
N LEU A 448 -21.07 -18.24 -9.43
CA LEU A 448 -19.75 -18.16 -10.02
C LEU A 448 -18.66 -18.37 -8.97
N GLU A 449 -17.87 -19.44 -9.12
CA GLU A 449 -16.51 -19.49 -8.57
C GLU A 449 -15.60 -18.66 -9.46
N LEU A 450 -15.02 -17.60 -8.89
CA LEU A 450 -14.15 -16.69 -9.60
C LEU A 450 -12.75 -17.30 -9.72
N ALA A 451 -12.23 -17.33 -10.94
CA ALA A 451 -10.89 -17.81 -11.27
C ALA A 451 -10.08 -16.68 -11.92
N ASP A 452 -8.76 -16.80 -11.82
CA ASP A 452 -7.69 -15.97 -12.40
C ASP A 452 -7.81 -14.45 -12.20
N GLY A 453 -6.78 -13.83 -11.59
CA GLY A 453 -6.82 -12.43 -11.17
C GLY A 453 -7.09 -11.41 -12.28
N TRP A 454 -7.55 -10.23 -11.89
CA TRP A 454 -7.91 -9.14 -12.80
C TRP A 454 -6.74 -8.65 -13.66
N SER A 455 -7.01 -8.36 -14.93
CA SER A 455 -6.14 -7.61 -15.84
C SER A 455 -6.83 -6.33 -16.32
N CYS A 456 -6.07 -5.32 -16.72
CA CYS A 456 -6.61 -4.15 -17.41
C CYS A 456 -6.67 -4.42 -18.92
N VAL A 457 -7.87 -4.51 -19.48
CA VAL A 457 -8.08 -4.79 -20.91
C VAL A 457 -8.23 -3.52 -21.76
N CYS A 458 -8.53 -2.38 -21.13
CA CYS A 458 -8.53 -1.08 -21.78
C CYS A 458 -8.08 0.01 -20.80
N TRP A 459 -7.13 0.83 -21.24
CA TRP A 459 -6.68 2.04 -20.54
C TRP A 459 -6.74 3.23 -21.51
N ASN A 460 -7.30 4.35 -21.06
CA ASN A 460 -7.29 5.61 -21.80
C ASN A 460 -7.14 6.79 -20.83
N ALA A 461 -6.33 7.78 -21.21
CA ALA A 461 -6.15 9.01 -20.44
C ALA A 461 -5.98 10.17 -21.43
N ASP A 462 -6.92 11.11 -21.42
CA ASP A 462 -7.00 12.26 -22.33
C ASP A 462 -7.42 13.54 -21.57
N GLU A 463 -7.82 14.61 -22.28
CA GLU A 463 -8.22 15.87 -21.66
C GLU A 463 -9.61 15.86 -20.97
N ASP A 464 -10.48 14.91 -21.33
CA ASP A 464 -11.83 14.79 -20.77
C ASP A 464 -11.87 13.89 -19.52
N GLY A 465 -11.09 12.81 -19.54
CA GLY A 465 -11.08 11.82 -18.46
C GLY A 465 -9.94 10.82 -18.45
N ASP A 466 -9.98 10.01 -17.41
CA ASP A 466 -9.20 8.77 -17.28
C ASP A 466 -10.15 7.59 -17.26
N TYR A 467 -9.73 6.48 -17.84
CA TYR A 467 -10.52 5.27 -17.99
C TYR A 467 -9.67 4.01 -17.79
N ALA A 468 -10.18 3.07 -16.99
CA ALA A 468 -9.66 1.72 -16.85
C ALA A 468 -10.82 0.71 -16.89
N GLU A 469 -10.81 -0.17 -17.89
CA GLU A 469 -11.62 -1.39 -17.90
C GLU A 469 -10.77 -2.55 -17.38
N LEU A 470 -11.17 -3.13 -16.25
CA LEU A 470 -10.60 -4.36 -15.71
C LEU A 470 -11.47 -5.54 -16.16
N GLN A 471 -10.85 -6.68 -16.48
CA GLN A 471 -11.55 -7.92 -16.82
C GLN A 471 -11.04 -9.09 -15.98
N MET A 472 -11.95 -10.00 -15.68
CA MET A 472 -11.69 -11.31 -15.11
C MET A 472 -12.49 -12.35 -15.91
N ILE A 473 -11.86 -13.47 -16.26
CA ILE A 473 -12.46 -14.50 -17.12
C ILE A 473 -12.67 -15.77 -16.30
N GLY A 474 -13.92 -16.02 -15.93
CA GLY A 474 -14.33 -17.25 -15.25
C GLY A 474 -14.50 -18.45 -16.18
N PRO A 475 -14.90 -19.60 -15.62
CA PRO A 475 -15.22 -20.81 -16.36
C PRO A 475 -16.17 -20.58 -17.56
N GLU A 476 -16.06 -21.45 -18.55
CA GLU A 476 -16.85 -21.41 -19.80
C GLU A 476 -16.71 -20.12 -20.66
N ARG A 477 -15.77 -19.22 -20.35
CA ARG A 477 -15.70 -17.83 -20.86
C ARG A 477 -16.89 -16.98 -20.40
N LEU A 478 -17.15 -17.01 -19.11
CA LEU A 478 -17.95 -15.99 -18.44
C LEU A 478 -17.04 -14.79 -18.13
N PHE A 479 -17.42 -13.61 -18.59
CA PHE A 479 -16.68 -12.37 -18.37
C PHE A 479 -17.30 -11.58 -17.22
N LEU A 480 -16.48 -11.16 -16.28
CA LEU A 480 -16.78 -10.09 -15.33
C LEU A 480 -15.86 -8.91 -15.67
N GLU A 481 -16.44 -7.77 -16.02
CA GLU A 481 -15.68 -6.57 -16.37
C GLU A 481 -16.09 -5.41 -15.44
N ARG A 482 -15.11 -4.58 -15.08
CA ARG A 482 -15.30 -3.37 -14.28
C ARG A 482 -14.78 -2.16 -15.04
N GLN A 483 -15.70 -1.31 -15.48
CA GLN A 483 -15.42 -0.01 -16.04
C GLN A 483 -15.24 1.02 -14.94
N ASN A 484 -14.14 1.77 -14.97
CA ASN A 484 -13.86 2.86 -14.04
C ASN A 484 -13.50 4.08 -14.86
N TYR A 485 -14.27 5.16 -14.72
CA TYR A 485 -14.02 6.43 -15.39
C TYR A 485 -13.95 7.58 -14.39
N LEU A 486 -13.01 8.50 -14.57
CA LEU A 486 -12.86 9.71 -13.78
C LEU A 486 -12.85 10.93 -14.71
N SER A 487 -13.82 11.83 -14.59
CA SER A 487 -13.80 13.08 -15.37
C SER A 487 -12.77 14.06 -14.82
N ARG A 488 -11.97 14.67 -15.71
CA ARG A 488 -11.04 15.75 -15.35
C ARG A 488 -11.75 17.04 -14.97
N SER A 489 -12.87 17.35 -15.63
CA SER A 489 -13.48 18.68 -15.66
C SER A 489 -14.82 18.80 -14.95
N GLN A 490 -15.63 17.73 -14.87
CA GLN A 490 -17.02 17.79 -14.40
C GLN A 490 -17.24 17.28 -12.96
N GLY A 491 -16.21 16.77 -12.29
CA GLY A 491 -16.28 16.34 -10.89
C GLY A 491 -17.23 15.17 -10.64
N PHE A 492 -17.12 14.13 -11.47
CA PHE A 492 -17.78 12.84 -11.29
C PHE A 492 -16.86 11.67 -11.63
N ALA A 493 -17.18 10.50 -11.08
CA ALA A 493 -16.66 9.20 -11.46
C ALA A 493 -17.81 8.26 -11.83
N LEU A 494 -17.54 7.31 -12.72
CA LEU A 494 -18.46 6.23 -13.09
C LEU A 494 -17.81 4.88 -12.77
N PHE A 495 -18.60 4.01 -12.18
CA PHE A 495 -18.28 2.60 -11.94
C PHE A 495 -19.35 1.76 -12.63
N GLY A 496 -18.95 0.99 -13.64
CA GLY A 496 -19.82 0.07 -14.37
C GLY A 496 -19.36 -1.37 -14.14
N GLU A 497 -20.25 -2.25 -13.71
CA GLU A 497 -19.98 -3.69 -13.63
C GLU A 497 -20.70 -4.39 -14.79
N ILE A 498 -20.03 -5.30 -15.48
CA ILE A 498 -20.60 -6.10 -16.57
C ILE A 498 -20.41 -7.57 -16.24
N LEU A 499 -21.48 -8.35 -16.32
CA LEU A 499 -21.43 -9.81 -16.24
C LEU A 499 -21.98 -10.36 -17.56
N ARG A 500 -21.19 -11.14 -18.31
CA ARG A 500 -21.51 -11.55 -19.68
C ARG A 500 -21.14 -13.01 -19.95
N GLY A 501 -22.12 -13.85 -20.30
CA GLY A 501 -21.94 -15.29 -20.54
C GLY A 501 -22.56 -15.80 -21.85
N LYS A 502 -22.42 -17.12 -22.09
CA LYS A 502 -22.89 -17.77 -23.33
C LYS A 502 -24.36 -18.16 -23.31
N SER A 503 -24.81 -18.68 -22.16
CA SER A 503 -26.15 -19.26 -21.95
C SER A 503 -27.17 -18.16 -21.70
N ALA A 504 -28.39 -18.33 -22.21
CA ALA A 504 -29.48 -17.40 -21.93
C ALA A 504 -30.25 -17.81 -20.66
N GLY A 505 -30.64 -16.84 -19.82
CA GLY A 505 -31.48 -17.05 -18.63
C GLY A 505 -31.34 -15.91 -17.62
N GLU A 506 -31.58 -16.18 -16.33
CA GLU A 506 -31.35 -15.19 -15.26
C GLU A 506 -29.86 -15.05 -14.95
N TYR A 507 -29.37 -13.82 -14.99
CA TYR A 507 -28.07 -13.41 -14.47
C TYR A 507 -28.32 -12.49 -13.28
N ALA A 508 -27.64 -12.74 -12.16
CA ALA A 508 -27.68 -11.87 -11.00
C ALA A 508 -26.27 -11.39 -10.64
N LEU A 509 -26.18 -10.12 -10.24
CA LEU A 509 -24.93 -9.46 -9.90
C LEU A 509 -25.14 -8.59 -8.67
N LYS A 510 -24.33 -8.81 -7.64
CA LYS A 510 -24.27 -8.00 -6.43
C LYS A 510 -22.88 -7.40 -6.32
N THR A 511 -22.78 -6.10 -6.07
CA THR A 511 -21.50 -5.39 -5.94
C THR A 511 -21.55 -4.43 -4.74
N SER A 512 -20.42 -4.18 -4.09
CA SER A 512 -20.30 -3.18 -3.01
C SER A 512 -19.47 -1.97 -3.44
N LEU A 513 -19.97 -0.77 -3.13
CA LEU A 513 -19.20 0.47 -3.19
C LEU A 513 -18.80 0.86 -1.76
N PRO A 514 -17.53 0.74 -1.37
CA PRO A 514 -17.08 0.90 0.01
C PRO A 514 -17.00 2.39 0.37
N ILE A 515 -17.99 2.91 1.10
CA ILE A 515 -18.04 4.33 1.44
C ILE A 515 -17.03 4.61 2.56
N SER A 516 -16.33 5.73 2.46
CA SER A 516 -15.32 6.10 3.47
C SER A 516 -15.97 6.25 4.86
N PRO A 517 -15.37 5.68 5.93
CA PRO A 517 -15.97 5.65 7.28
C PRO A 517 -16.12 7.03 7.94
N GLU A 518 -15.59 8.10 7.33
CA GLU A 518 -15.80 9.49 7.75
C GLU A 518 -17.13 10.10 7.25
N LEU A 519 -17.90 9.34 6.46
CA LEU A 519 -19.13 9.79 5.81
C LEU A 519 -20.37 9.06 6.32
N THR A 520 -21.48 9.77 6.42
CA THR A 520 -22.81 9.19 6.56
C THR A 520 -23.47 9.06 5.20
N VAL A 521 -24.25 7.99 5.03
CA VAL A 521 -24.97 7.65 3.81
C VAL A 521 -26.47 7.80 4.06
N GLU A 522 -27.14 8.65 3.30
CA GLU A 522 -28.58 8.91 3.46
C GLU A 522 -29.33 8.65 2.14
N SER A 523 -30.46 7.96 2.21
CA SER A 523 -31.33 7.72 1.05
C SER A 523 -32.22 8.94 0.79
N ASP A 524 -32.41 9.35 -0.46
CA ASP A 524 -33.46 10.32 -0.77
C ASP A 524 -34.86 9.75 -0.50
N ARG A 525 -35.83 10.61 -0.17
CA ARG A 525 -37.19 10.16 0.19
C ARG A 525 -38.00 9.67 -1.01
N LEU A 526 -37.85 10.29 -2.18
CA LEU A 526 -38.69 10.05 -3.35
C LEU A 526 -37.99 9.24 -4.44
N THR A 527 -36.67 9.35 -4.50
CA THR A 527 -35.83 8.77 -5.53
C THR A 527 -34.82 7.76 -4.96
N ARG A 528 -34.14 7.02 -5.83
CA ARG A 528 -33.13 6.00 -5.47
C ARG A 528 -31.69 6.54 -5.45
N GLU A 529 -31.51 7.85 -5.35
CA GLU A 529 -30.17 8.43 -5.13
C GLU A 529 -29.76 8.31 -3.66
N TRP A 530 -28.45 8.32 -3.45
CA TRP A 530 -27.86 8.35 -2.11
C TRP A 530 -27.01 9.59 -1.93
N GLN A 531 -27.11 10.22 -0.77
CA GLN A 531 -26.35 11.39 -0.36
C GLN A 531 -25.20 10.96 0.55
N LEU A 532 -23.98 11.39 0.21
CA LEU A 532 -22.79 11.23 1.03
C LEU A 532 -22.55 12.52 1.80
N LYS A 533 -22.52 12.45 3.13
CA LYS A 533 -22.36 13.62 4.00
C LYS A 533 -21.17 13.49 4.95
N LYS A 534 -20.35 14.53 5.04
CA LYS A 534 -19.27 14.66 6.02
C LYS A 534 -19.72 15.66 7.09
N GLN A 535 -19.86 15.21 8.34
CA GLN A 535 -20.36 16.06 9.45
C GLN A 535 -21.69 16.77 9.11
N GLY A 536 -22.64 16.06 8.48
CA GLY A 536 -23.95 16.58 8.05
C GLY A 536 -23.92 17.43 6.76
N LYS A 537 -22.76 17.84 6.27
CA LYS A 537 -22.62 18.58 5.00
C LYS A 537 -22.58 17.62 3.81
N LEU A 538 -23.42 17.86 2.80
CA LEU A 538 -23.38 17.13 1.53
C LEU A 538 -22.03 17.32 0.82
N VAL A 539 -21.34 16.21 0.53
CA VAL A 539 -20.05 16.17 -0.18
C VAL A 539 -20.06 15.28 -1.41
N GLY A 540 -21.04 14.38 -1.55
CA GLY A 540 -21.19 13.51 -2.71
C GLY A 540 -22.64 13.08 -2.93
N ARG A 541 -22.99 12.68 -4.16
CA ARG A 541 -24.23 11.97 -4.51
C ARG A 541 -23.91 10.74 -5.34
N VAL A 542 -24.69 9.68 -5.18
CA VAL A 542 -24.53 8.39 -5.87
C VAL A 542 -25.81 8.04 -6.60
N PHE A 543 -25.70 7.74 -7.90
CA PHE A 543 -26.82 7.50 -8.81
C PHE A 543 -26.73 6.10 -9.44
N PRO A 544 -27.59 5.15 -9.06
CA PRO A 544 -27.69 3.84 -9.70
C PRO A 544 -28.54 3.95 -10.98
N LEU A 545 -27.88 4.02 -12.15
CA LEU A 545 -28.55 4.42 -13.40
C LEU A 545 -29.50 3.36 -13.98
N GLU A 546 -29.24 2.07 -13.70
CA GLU A 546 -30.12 0.96 -14.10
C GLU A 546 -31.41 0.90 -13.27
N LEU A 547 -31.43 1.51 -12.08
CA LEU A 547 -32.64 1.52 -11.25
C LEU A 547 -33.58 2.67 -11.66
N PRO A 548 -34.91 2.41 -11.78
CA PRO A 548 -35.90 3.47 -11.98
C PRO A 548 -35.77 4.55 -10.92
N GLN A 549 -35.70 5.82 -11.36
CA GLN A 549 -35.42 6.94 -10.47
C GLN A 549 -36.35 7.00 -9.26
N GLN A 550 -37.67 6.96 -9.47
CA GLN A 550 -38.65 7.15 -8.40
C GLN A 550 -38.96 5.84 -7.68
N LYS A 551 -38.95 5.88 -6.33
CA LYS A 551 -39.19 4.71 -5.46
C LYS A 551 -40.56 4.06 -5.64
N ILE A 552 -41.54 4.78 -6.20
CA ILE A 552 -42.88 4.27 -6.50
C ILE A 552 -42.91 3.19 -7.60
N TYR A 553 -41.90 3.15 -8.48
CA TYR A 553 -41.79 2.11 -9.50
C TYR A 553 -41.15 0.86 -8.90
N SER A 554 -41.79 -0.30 -9.11
CA SER A 554 -41.22 -1.60 -8.77
C SER A 554 -40.02 -1.92 -9.67
N THR A 555 -39.06 -2.66 -9.13
CA THR A 555 -37.86 -3.13 -9.82
C THR A 555 -37.31 -4.36 -9.07
N PRO A 556 -36.73 -5.37 -9.76
CA PRO A 556 -36.09 -6.50 -9.11
C PRO A 556 -34.70 -6.17 -8.54
N HIS A 557 -34.24 -4.91 -8.70
CA HIS A 557 -32.94 -4.46 -8.22
C HIS A 557 -33.05 -3.72 -6.89
N THR A 558 -32.00 -3.80 -6.06
CA THR A 558 -31.91 -3.06 -4.79
C THR A 558 -30.59 -2.31 -4.68
N VAL A 559 -30.59 -1.24 -3.88
CA VAL A 559 -29.37 -0.59 -3.40
C VAL A 559 -29.61 -0.26 -1.93
N GLU A 560 -28.78 -0.79 -1.03
CA GLU A 560 -28.96 -0.68 0.41
C GLU A 560 -27.61 -0.50 1.14
N PRO A 561 -27.56 0.26 2.24
CA PRO A 561 -26.34 0.40 3.03
C PRO A 561 -26.12 -0.85 3.89
N HIS A 562 -24.92 -1.42 3.84
CA HIS A 562 -24.53 -2.60 4.64
C HIS A 562 -23.05 -2.48 5.06
N ASP A 563 -22.78 -2.51 6.37
CA ASP A 563 -21.42 -2.45 6.96
C ASP A 563 -20.51 -1.36 6.38
N GLY A 564 -21.04 -0.15 6.19
CA GLY A 564 -20.30 0.99 5.62
C GLY A 564 -20.20 0.99 4.08
N ASN A 565 -20.75 -0.01 3.40
CA ASN A 565 -20.82 -0.08 1.94
C ASN A 565 -22.21 0.33 1.45
N LEU A 566 -22.31 0.83 0.22
CA LEU A 566 -23.55 0.72 -0.56
C LEU A 566 -23.49 -0.60 -1.35
N VAL A 567 -24.40 -1.53 -1.04
CA VAL A 567 -24.52 -2.81 -1.74
C VAL A 567 -25.63 -2.69 -2.78
N PHE A 568 -25.28 -2.95 -4.04
CA PHE A 568 -26.18 -2.92 -5.18
C PHE A 568 -26.48 -4.37 -5.59
N GLN A 569 -27.72 -4.69 -5.93
CA GLN A 569 -28.12 -6.00 -6.44
C GLN A 569 -28.92 -5.83 -7.72
N TYR A 570 -28.50 -6.53 -8.78
CA TYR A 570 -29.04 -6.46 -10.13
C TYR A 570 -29.42 -7.85 -10.62
N LYS A 571 -30.42 -7.90 -11.49
CA LYS A 571 -30.97 -9.12 -12.08
C LYS A 571 -31.45 -8.85 -13.50
N ALA A 572 -30.91 -9.52 -14.50
CA ALA A 572 -31.36 -9.40 -15.89
C ALA A 572 -31.68 -10.76 -16.49
N GLN A 573 -32.48 -10.74 -17.56
CA GLN A 573 -32.85 -11.90 -18.35
C GLN A 573 -32.20 -11.81 -19.73
N GLY A 574 -31.46 -12.83 -20.12
CA GLY A 574 -30.68 -12.81 -21.36
C GLY A 574 -29.31 -13.43 -21.17
N LYS A 575 -28.28 -12.82 -21.75
CA LYS A 575 -26.88 -13.28 -21.67
C LYS A 575 -25.93 -12.36 -20.91
N ALA A 576 -26.38 -11.18 -20.52
CA ALA A 576 -25.55 -10.20 -19.83
C ALA A 576 -26.34 -9.28 -18.88
N VAL A 577 -25.62 -8.68 -17.93
CA VAL A 577 -26.04 -7.60 -17.03
C VAL A 577 -25.02 -6.46 -17.18
N TYR A 578 -25.50 -5.21 -17.24
CA TYR A 578 -24.64 -4.02 -17.09
C TYR A 578 -25.21 -3.09 -16.03
N ALA A 579 -24.41 -2.84 -15.00
CA ALA A 579 -24.83 -2.17 -13.78
C ALA A 579 -23.98 -0.92 -13.56
N VAL A 580 -24.57 0.26 -13.76
CA VAL A 580 -23.84 1.54 -13.73
C VAL A 580 -24.19 2.38 -12.50
N CYS A 581 -23.16 2.82 -11.82
CA CYS A 581 -23.20 3.74 -10.70
C CYS A 581 -22.38 5.00 -11.02
N VAL A 582 -22.96 6.19 -10.85
CA VAL A 582 -22.25 7.47 -11.02
C VAL A 582 -22.16 8.19 -9.69
N VAL A 583 -20.95 8.64 -9.34
CA VAL A 583 -20.65 9.36 -8.11
C VAL A 583 -20.24 10.79 -8.45
N VAL A 584 -20.93 11.78 -7.89
CA VAL A 584 -20.75 13.20 -8.23
C VAL A 584 -20.40 13.99 -6.97
N TRP A 585 -19.41 14.87 -7.06
CA TRP A 585 -18.97 15.74 -5.95
C TRP A 585 -18.80 17.21 -6.34
N ASP A 586 -18.90 17.58 -7.63
CA ASP A 586 -18.84 19.00 -8.01
C ASP A 586 -19.90 19.84 -7.27
N ALA A 587 -19.46 20.91 -6.63
CA ALA A 587 -20.30 21.72 -5.76
C ALA A 587 -21.43 22.48 -6.48
N LYS A 588 -21.31 22.68 -7.81
CA LYS A 588 -22.36 23.27 -8.66
C LYS A 588 -23.40 22.22 -9.05
N LEU A 589 -23.00 20.96 -9.26
CA LEU A 589 -23.86 19.82 -9.59
C LEU A 589 -24.58 19.23 -8.38
N LEU A 590 -23.93 19.15 -7.21
CA LEU A 590 -24.51 18.59 -5.98
C LEU A 590 -25.86 19.21 -5.60
N LYS A 591 -26.06 20.50 -5.90
CA LYS A 591 -27.28 21.26 -5.59
C LYS A 591 -28.36 21.19 -6.68
N ARG A 592 -28.12 20.50 -7.80
CA ARG A 592 -29.07 20.46 -8.93
C ARG A 592 -30.06 19.31 -8.78
N PRO A 593 -31.33 19.49 -9.20
CA PRO A 593 -32.24 18.36 -9.32
C PRO A 593 -31.66 17.32 -10.29
N ALA A 594 -31.76 16.05 -9.91
CA ALA A 594 -31.35 14.94 -10.75
C ALA A 594 -32.54 14.36 -11.50
N ILE A 595 -32.33 13.97 -12.75
CA ILE A 595 -33.25 13.12 -13.52
C ILE A 595 -32.42 12.03 -14.20
N TRP A 596 -32.75 10.75 -13.99
CA TRP A 596 -32.10 9.67 -14.74
C TRP A 596 -33.08 8.63 -15.25
N ARG A 597 -32.68 7.96 -16.33
CA ARG A 597 -33.46 6.91 -16.99
C ARG A 597 -32.57 6.01 -17.84
N LYS A 598 -33.02 4.77 -18.03
CA LYS A 598 -32.62 3.91 -19.14
C LYS A 598 -33.07 4.53 -20.47
N LEU A 599 -32.29 4.31 -21.52
CA LEU A 599 -32.52 4.80 -22.87
C LEU A 599 -32.86 3.65 -23.80
N THR A 600 -33.74 3.90 -24.77
CA THR A 600 -33.91 2.99 -25.90
C THR A 600 -32.65 3.02 -26.76
N VAL A 601 -32.05 1.86 -26.98
CA VAL A 601 -30.99 1.62 -27.96
C VAL A 601 -31.63 0.96 -29.18
N THR A 602 -31.23 1.38 -30.38
CA THR A 602 -31.65 0.75 -31.64
C THR A 602 -30.46 0.32 -32.49
N GLU A 603 -30.65 -0.71 -33.29
CA GLU A 603 -29.70 -1.29 -34.25
C GLU A 603 -30.57 -1.73 -35.44
N ASP A 604 -30.18 -1.44 -36.68
CA ASP A 604 -30.92 -1.85 -37.89
C ASP A 604 -32.47 -1.77 -37.78
N SER A 605 -32.99 -0.59 -37.45
CA SER A 605 -34.43 -0.32 -37.26
C SER A 605 -35.18 -1.13 -36.18
N ARG A 606 -34.50 -2.00 -35.41
CA ARG A 606 -35.07 -2.73 -34.26
C ARG A 606 -34.63 -2.11 -32.92
N ILE A 607 -35.47 -2.28 -31.89
CA ILE A 607 -35.06 -2.03 -30.50
C ILE A 607 -34.11 -3.14 -30.07
N VAL A 608 -32.98 -2.75 -29.48
CA VAL A 608 -31.97 -3.65 -28.94
C VAL A 608 -32.35 -4.05 -27.53
N ARG A 609 -32.08 -5.31 -27.17
CA ARG A 609 -32.36 -5.83 -25.83
C ARG A 609 -31.26 -5.42 -24.86
N ASP A 610 -31.63 -5.28 -23.59
CA ASP A 610 -30.72 -4.93 -22.49
C ASP A 610 -29.49 -5.85 -22.39
N ASP A 611 -29.60 -7.14 -22.79
CA ASP A 611 -28.51 -8.11 -22.80
C ASP A 611 -27.66 -8.12 -24.10
N GLU A 612 -28.01 -7.29 -25.08
CA GLU A 612 -27.23 -7.06 -26.31
C GLU A 612 -26.53 -5.70 -26.28
N GLY A 613 -27.17 -4.67 -25.73
CA GLY A 613 -26.61 -3.33 -25.53
C GLY A 613 -27.60 -2.37 -24.90
N VAL A 614 -27.10 -1.42 -24.12
CA VAL A 614 -27.90 -0.62 -23.20
C VAL A 614 -27.31 0.77 -23.03
N GLY A 615 -28.17 1.77 -22.81
CA GLY A 615 -27.76 3.15 -22.54
C GLY A 615 -28.54 3.79 -21.39
N TYR A 616 -27.93 4.80 -20.78
CA TYR A 616 -28.45 5.58 -19.67
C TYR A 616 -28.26 7.08 -19.89
N ARG A 617 -29.13 7.88 -19.29
CA ARG A 617 -28.93 9.33 -19.16
C ARG A 617 -29.03 9.74 -17.70
N LEU A 618 -28.09 10.56 -17.23
CA LEU A 618 -28.15 11.29 -15.96
C LEU A 618 -28.10 12.79 -16.23
N GLN A 619 -29.14 13.51 -15.85
CA GLN A 619 -29.26 14.96 -15.95
C GLN A 619 -29.14 15.61 -14.57
N LEU A 620 -28.27 16.61 -14.44
CA LEU A 620 -28.02 17.40 -13.24
C LEU A 620 -28.12 18.89 -13.60
N GLY A 621 -29.35 19.40 -13.66
CA GLY A 621 -29.63 20.73 -14.20
C GLY A 621 -29.35 20.79 -15.70
N SER A 622 -28.33 21.56 -16.10
CA SER A 622 -27.88 21.71 -17.48
C SER A 622 -26.81 20.71 -17.90
N PHE A 623 -26.12 20.07 -16.96
CA PHE A 623 -25.20 18.98 -17.28
C PHE A 623 -26.00 17.71 -17.56
N GLN A 624 -25.70 17.01 -18.65
CA GLN A 624 -26.35 15.75 -19.03
C GLN A 624 -25.29 14.74 -19.48
N LEU A 625 -25.11 13.69 -18.69
CA LEU A 625 -24.27 12.55 -18.99
C LEU A 625 -25.08 11.50 -19.75
N VAL A 626 -24.52 10.98 -20.83
CA VAL A 626 -24.97 9.80 -21.57
C VAL A 626 -23.94 8.70 -21.39
N VAL A 627 -24.40 7.49 -21.11
CA VAL A 627 -23.56 6.29 -20.99
C VAL A 627 -24.17 5.23 -21.90
N TYR A 628 -23.35 4.51 -22.65
CA TYR A 628 -23.76 3.37 -23.47
C TYR A 628 -22.67 2.29 -23.47
N ARG A 629 -23.09 1.03 -23.37
CA ARG A 629 -22.24 -0.15 -23.54
C ARG A 629 -22.94 -1.14 -24.47
N SER A 630 -22.21 -1.60 -25.48
CA SER A 630 -22.52 -2.81 -26.23
C SER A 630 -22.10 -4.03 -25.42
N LEU A 631 -22.97 -5.03 -25.32
CA LEU A 631 -22.67 -6.27 -24.59
C LEU A 631 -22.43 -7.46 -25.55
N LYS A 632 -22.68 -7.26 -26.84
CA LYS A 632 -22.56 -8.26 -27.90
C LYS A 632 -21.96 -7.59 -29.15
N PRO A 633 -21.00 -8.22 -29.86
CA PRO A 633 -20.49 -7.71 -31.13
C PRO A 633 -21.61 -7.37 -32.14
N THR A 634 -21.41 -6.29 -32.90
CA THR A 634 -22.42 -5.71 -33.80
C THR A 634 -21.89 -5.58 -35.22
N GLU A 635 -22.68 -5.98 -36.21
CA GLU A 635 -22.37 -5.71 -37.63
C GLU A 635 -22.74 -4.27 -38.04
N TYR A 636 -23.75 -3.69 -37.37
CA TYR A 636 -24.26 -2.34 -37.64
C TYR A 636 -24.04 -1.41 -36.45
N PRO A 637 -23.75 -0.11 -36.67
CA PRO A 637 -23.73 0.89 -35.61
C PRO A 637 -25.06 0.95 -34.87
N ARG A 638 -25.01 1.13 -33.55
CA ARG A 638 -26.18 1.35 -32.71
C ARG A 638 -26.46 2.83 -32.52
N ALA A 639 -27.73 3.18 -32.36
CA ALA A 639 -28.15 4.53 -32.04
C ALA A 639 -28.67 4.62 -30.59
N VAL A 640 -28.20 5.64 -29.87
CA VAL A 640 -28.65 5.98 -28.51
C VAL A 640 -28.88 7.49 -28.44
N LEU A 641 -30.12 7.92 -28.12
CA LEU A 641 -30.55 9.33 -28.25
C LEU A 641 -30.28 9.97 -29.62
N GLY A 642 -30.22 9.17 -30.70
CA GLY A 642 -29.89 9.65 -32.05
C GLY A 642 -28.39 9.82 -32.32
N HIS A 643 -27.51 9.58 -31.34
CA HIS A 643 -26.07 9.44 -31.58
C HIS A 643 -25.79 8.02 -32.09
N HIS A 644 -25.23 7.89 -33.28
CA HIS A 644 -24.86 6.60 -33.90
C HIS A 644 -23.40 6.26 -33.58
N THR A 645 -23.14 5.07 -33.05
CA THR A 645 -21.79 4.59 -32.73
C THR A 645 -21.61 3.11 -33.02
N ALA A 646 -20.43 2.74 -33.51
CA ALA A 646 -19.98 1.35 -33.70
C ALA A 646 -19.03 0.87 -32.58
N LYS A 647 -18.79 1.72 -31.57
CA LYS A 647 -17.85 1.51 -30.46
C LYS A 647 -18.50 0.66 -29.36
N GLU A 648 -17.76 -0.19 -28.65
CA GLU A 648 -18.30 -0.96 -27.53
C GLU A 648 -18.75 -0.04 -26.37
N THR A 649 -18.00 1.00 -26.02
CA THR A 649 -18.40 1.97 -24.97
C THR A 649 -18.44 3.42 -25.47
N LEU A 650 -19.45 4.17 -25.01
CA LEU A 650 -19.55 5.62 -25.09
C LEU A 650 -19.86 6.19 -23.70
N ILE A 651 -19.04 7.13 -23.24
CA ILE A 651 -19.41 8.07 -22.18
C ILE A 651 -19.40 9.46 -22.83
N GLY A 652 -20.46 10.24 -22.68
CA GLY A 652 -20.61 11.51 -23.40
C GLY A 652 -21.41 12.57 -22.66
N SER A 653 -21.18 13.83 -23.00
CA SER A 653 -21.99 14.97 -22.56
C SER A 653 -22.99 15.36 -23.64
N LEU A 654 -24.27 15.48 -23.29
CA LEU A 654 -25.34 15.92 -24.18
C LEU A 654 -25.51 17.45 -24.09
N ASP A 655 -25.25 18.19 -25.18
CA ASP A 655 -25.55 19.62 -25.23
C ASP A 655 -27.07 19.84 -25.29
N THR A 656 -27.58 20.55 -24.28
CA THR A 656 -29.00 20.86 -24.13
C THR A 656 -29.58 21.82 -25.19
N LYS A 657 -28.73 22.49 -25.97
CA LYS A 657 -29.12 23.46 -27.01
C LYS A 657 -29.18 22.84 -28.39
N THR A 658 -28.18 22.03 -28.75
CA THR A 658 -28.11 21.40 -30.08
C THR A 658 -28.73 20.00 -30.09
N GLY A 659 -28.69 19.30 -28.95
CA GLY A 659 -29.08 17.89 -28.85
C GLY A 659 -27.94 16.91 -29.18
N ASP A 660 -26.74 17.41 -29.49
CA ASP A 660 -25.59 16.59 -29.83
C ASP A 660 -24.96 15.94 -28.59
N VAL A 661 -24.50 14.70 -28.73
CA VAL A 661 -23.66 14.03 -27.74
C VAL A 661 -22.20 14.23 -28.12
N THR A 662 -21.50 15.05 -27.35
CA THR A 662 -20.03 15.16 -27.38
C THR A 662 -19.45 13.98 -26.59
N PRO A 663 -18.68 13.06 -27.22
CA PRO A 663 -18.03 11.98 -26.49
C PRO A 663 -16.99 12.54 -25.52
N LEU A 664 -16.94 11.98 -24.31
CA LEU A 664 -15.88 12.13 -23.31
C LEU A 664 -15.01 10.87 -23.23
N LEU A 665 -15.47 9.77 -23.82
CA LEU A 665 -14.76 8.51 -24.01
C LEU A 665 -15.43 7.72 -25.14
N LEU A 666 -14.63 7.11 -26.01
CA LEU A 666 -15.03 6.07 -26.96
C LEU A 666 -14.06 4.90 -26.85
N VAL A 667 -14.56 3.68 -26.64
CA VAL A 667 -13.76 2.44 -26.58
C VAL A 667 -14.21 1.50 -27.69
N GLU A 668 -13.27 0.93 -28.45
CA GLU A 668 -13.57 0.00 -29.55
C GLU A 668 -14.17 -1.32 -29.07
#